data_AF-A0A7C6MJW2-F1
#
_entry.id   AF-A0A7C6MJW2-F1
#
_cell.length_a   1.000
_cell.length_b   1.000
_cell.length_c   1.000
_cell.angle_alpha   90.00
_cell.angle_beta   90.00
_cell.angle_gamma   90.00
#
_symmetry.space_group_name_H-M   'P 1'
#
loop_
_entity.id
_entity.type
_entity.pdbx_description
1 polymer ?
#
loop_
_entity_poly.entity_id
_entity_poly.type
_entity_poly.pdbx_seq_one_letter_code
_entity_poly.pdbx_strand_id
1 'polypeptide(L)'
;MIKRLFKILIFIALLCPITILAKDDGISNYFIEANVKSNGDLQVKELFVLEGQFNGYERIINFQNHNAMKFNEDIKSFQSSDIYNGYDIELIKIKAIEVDKNVNFDYLYKNGDEFVEALSSSNGIYGQYVVTKNVHGESYRIYNPSTAGKRGFYIEYIIKDLAVVHNDIAEIYWNLFTNEQIENIKNLEMVVNIPNNENEIRVWGHGPLNGETNIINKNKLQYKIKDLPASRSIDIRFVFDKDVINKSLKKTNISALDKILEVENKRADEANAEREQAKKIEARKRAISYMLDIFKFFWIAGLVYIIYNVYNKHDKEYQTSFKTKYFRDFPGNYGPSNVGYLINKKIGAKEISATILDLIVRKHINYEQLKKKEYQLIYNPDATDDVLTIAEQKLIKMLFQTIGKDNKVTVREINNYAKKHYQTFLSGYNDWNDAATIEAEDRNFYEVKTNVKLKAISYSIIGLLATFITFEYSNVLFINIVVIISAIGSLIYFATITKRTKEGQDHYLKWMGLNRFLKDFGKFKTRDLPQIELWEKYLVYAVVFGSAKKLAKTMEIKFSEMPESSYTVGDYLFDITYLRMLNNLNYNISQGVSSAVSTALSTKAISESSTSSGGGFGGGFSGGGGFGGGGGGGGRF
;
A
#
# COMPACT_ATOMS: atom_id res chain seq x y z
N MET A 1 -6.56 -17.03 18.75
CA MET A 1 -5.36 -16.95 17.88
C MET A 1 -5.57 -16.08 16.63
N ILE A 2 -6.62 -16.32 15.83
CA ILE A 2 -6.91 -15.57 14.57
C ILE A 2 -7.01 -14.04 14.75
N LYS A 3 -7.72 -13.55 15.78
CA LYS A 3 -7.82 -12.09 16.06
C LYS A 3 -6.47 -11.43 16.37
N ARG A 4 -5.55 -12.14 17.04
CA ARG A 4 -4.19 -11.62 17.31
C ARG A 4 -3.35 -11.61 16.03
N LEU A 5 -3.46 -12.65 15.22
CA LEU A 5 -2.81 -12.75 13.91
C LEU A 5 -3.27 -11.64 12.95
N PHE A 6 -4.57 -11.34 12.93
CA PHE A 6 -5.13 -10.26 12.12
C PHE A 6 -4.62 -8.88 12.55
N LYS A 7 -4.52 -8.62 13.87
CA LYS A 7 -3.91 -7.39 14.39
C LYS A 7 -2.44 -7.25 14.01
N ILE A 8 -1.69 -8.37 14.03
CA ILE A 8 -0.28 -8.39 13.60
C ILE A 8 -0.15 -8.12 12.10
N LEU A 9 -1.01 -8.71 11.27
CA LEU A 9 -1.03 -8.47 9.82
C LEU A 9 -1.37 -7.01 9.48
N ILE A 10 -2.35 -6.41 10.17
CA ILE A 10 -2.66 -4.97 10.02
C ILE A 10 -1.48 -4.11 10.45
N PHE A 11 -0.84 -4.44 11.57
CA PHE A 11 0.34 -3.71 12.05
C PHE A 11 1.50 -3.79 11.05
N ILE A 12 1.76 -4.96 10.45
CA ILE A 12 2.78 -5.14 9.41
C ILE A 12 2.39 -4.37 8.13
N ALA A 13 1.11 -4.38 7.73
CA ALA A 13 0.64 -3.63 6.56
C ALA A 13 0.76 -2.11 6.76
N LEU A 14 0.57 -1.61 7.99
CA LEU A 14 0.77 -0.21 8.35
C LEU A 14 2.26 0.19 8.37
N LEU A 15 3.16 -0.79 8.56
CA LEU A 15 4.60 -0.57 8.51
C LEU A 15 5.15 -0.66 7.08
N CYS A 16 4.45 -1.24 6.10
CA CYS A 16 4.92 -1.28 4.72
C CYS A 16 5.12 0.15 4.19
N PRO A 17 6.33 0.53 3.75
CA PRO A 17 6.58 1.85 3.20
C PRO A 17 5.75 1.99 1.92
N ILE A 18 4.75 2.87 1.95
CA ILE A 18 4.04 3.29 0.76
C ILE A 18 5.00 4.22 0.03
N THR A 19 5.67 3.73 -1.01
CA THR A 19 6.40 4.60 -1.92
C THR A 19 5.37 5.41 -2.71
N ILE A 20 5.08 6.61 -2.22
CA ILE A 20 4.31 7.60 -2.97
C ILE A 20 5.25 8.08 -4.08
N LEU A 21 5.01 7.60 -5.31
CA LEU A 21 5.60 8.18 -6.52
C LEU A 21 4.99 9.57 -6.67
N ALA A 22 5.65 10.59 -6.11
CA ALA A 22 5.34 11.97 -6.38
C ALA A 22 5.57 12.22 -7.88
N LYS A 23 4.56 12.79 -8.55
CA LYS A 23 4.68 13.19 -9.95
C LYS A 23 5.71 14.31 -10.02
N ASP A 24 6.80 14.07 -10.73
CA ASP A 24 7.95 14.98 -10.82
C ASP A 24 7.61 16.17 -11.74
N ASP A 25 6.83 17.11 -11.17
CA ASP A 25 6.28 18.31 -11.79
C ASP A 25 7.31 19.47 -11.77
N GLY A 26 8.56 19.24 -12.17
CA GLY A 26 9.59 20.28 -12.30
C GLY A 26 9.69 20.91 -13.70
N ILE A 27 10.76 21.66 -13.96
CA ILE A 27 11.13 22.16 -15.30
C ILE A 27 11.68 20.99 -16.12
N SER A 28 11.07 20.72 -17.27
CA SER A 28 11.47 19.62 -18.15
C SER A 28 12.77 19.93 -18.91
N ASN A 29 12.89 21.15 -19.43
CA ASN A 29 14.02 21.62 -20.21
C ASN A 29 14.29 23.09 -19.87
N TYR A 30 15.57 23.44 -19.73
CA TYR A 30 16.05 24.79 -19.50
C TYR A 30 17.24 25.04 -20.44
N PHE A 31 17.07 25.98 -21.37
CA PHE A 31 18.05 26.35 -22.37
C PHE A 31 18.54 27.77 -22.15
N ILE A 32 19.85 27.99 -22.22
CA ILE A 32 20.46 29.30 -22.01
C ILE A 32 21.46 29.59 -23.12
N GLU A 33 21.32 30.75 -23.77
CA GLU A 33 22.37 31.32 -24.62
C GLU A 33 22.93 32.57 -23.96
N ALA A 34 24.24 32.61 -23.70
CA ALA A 34 24.94 33.77 -23.16
C ALA A 34 25.95 34.30 -24.19
N ASN A 35 25.92 35.60 -24.48
CA ASN A 35 26.76 36.25 -25.48
C ASN A 35 27.61 37.34 -24.82
N VAL A 36 28.93 37.18 -24.87
CA VAL A 36 29.89 38.16 -24.34
C VAL A 36 29.96 39.38 -25.26
N LYS A 37 29.77 40.58 -24.70
CA LYS A 37 29.83 41.86 -25.44
C LYS A 37 31.18 42.53 -25.24
N SER A 38 31.62 43.31 -26.24
CA SER A 38 32.94 43.97 -26.22
C SER A 38 33.17 44.96 -25.07
N ASN A 39 32.12 45.40 -24.39
CA ASN A 39 32.17 46.28 -23.23
C ASN A 39 32.19 45.54 -21.89
N GLY A 40 32.17 44.20 -21.89
CA GLY A 40 32.15 43.38 -20.67
C GLY A 40 30.74 42.99 -20.19
N ASP A 41 29.69 43.40 -20.90
CA ASP A 41 28.32 42.97 -20.60
C ASP A 41 28.08 41.52 -21.08
N LEU A 42 27.12 40.85 -20.44
CA LEU A 42 26.65 39.52 -20.83
C LEU A 42 25.19 39.59 -21.24
N GLN A 43 24.91 39.38 -22.53
CA GLN A 43 23.53 39.25 -23.02
C GLN A 43 23.08 37.79 -22.88
N VAL A 44 21.99 37.56 -22.16
CA VAL A 44 21.47 36.22 -21.84
C VAL A 44 20.08 36.05 -22.43
N LYS A 45 19.83 34.90 -23.03
CA LYS A 45 18.50 34.40 -23.41
C LYS A 45 18.26 33.10 -22.67
N GLU A 46 17.13 32.99 -21.99
CA GLU A 46 16.70 31.78 -21.31
C GLU A 46 15.38 31.31 -21.91
N LEU A 47 15.24 30.00 -22.09
CA LEU A 47 13.98 29.33 -22.41
C LEU A 47 13.79 28.14 -21.47
N PHE A 48 12.72 28.12 -20.69
CA PHE A 48 12.41 26.99 -19.83
C PHE A 48 10.96 26.51 -19.97
N VAL A 49 10.76 25.20 -19.78
CA VAL A 49 9.49 24.53 -20.08
C VAL A 49 8.88 23.92 -18.83
N LEU A 50 7.72 24.46 -18.45
CA LEU A 50 6.90 23.97 -17.34
C LEU A 50 5.77 23.07 -17.84
N GLU A 51 5.44 22.06 -17.05
CA GLU A 51 4.34 21.13 -17.27
C GLU A 51 3.39 21.11 -16.08
N GLY A 52 2.09 21.01 -16.36
CA GLY A 52 1.05 20.88 -15.35
C GLY A 52 0.18 22.12 -15.21
N GLN A 53 -0.38 22.30 -14.01
CA GLN A 53 -1.27 23.41 -13.67
C GLN A 53 -0.50 24.49 -12.89
N PHE A 54 -0.51 25.73 -13.39
CA PHE A 54 0.15 26.89 -12.78
C PHE A 54 -0.39 28.19 -13.38
N ASN A 55 -0.19 29.31 -12.67
CA ASN A 55 -0.56 30.65 -13.13
C ASN A 55 0.59 31.35 -13.86
N GLY A 56 1.83 30.99 -13.53
CA GLY A 56 3.01 31.62 -14.09
C GLY A 56 4.30 31.12 -13.45
N TYR A 57 5.38 31.87 -13.67
CA TYR A 57 6.68 31.61 -13.08
C TYR A 57 7.31 32.90 -12.61
N GLU A 58 7.90 32.89 -11.41
CA GLU A 58 8.71 33.99 -10.92
C GLU A 58 10.19 33.69 -11.20
N ARG A 59 10.87 34.53 -11.99
CA ARG A 59 12.29 34.42 -12.31
C ARG A 59 13.06 35.53 -11.61
N ILE A 60 13.90 35.17 -10.64
CA ILE A 60 14.76 36.07 -9.87
C ILE A 60 16.15 36.06 -10.48
N ILE A 61 16.72 37.21 -10.83
CA ILE A 61 18.08 37.32 -11.36
C ILE A 61 18.83 38.32 -10.49
N ASN A 62 19.78 37.85 -9.66
CA ASN A 62 20.69 38.76 -8.95
C ASN A 62 21.95 38.99 -9.78
N PHE A 63 22.34 40.25 -9.93
CA PHE A 63 23.60 40.63 -10.56
C PHE A 63 24.71 40.86 -9.52
N GLN A 64 24.36 40.98 -8.22
CA GLN A 64 25.33 41.07 -7.13
C GLN A 64 25.14 39.99 -6.08
N ASN A 65 26.25 39.52 -5.52
CA ASN A 65 26.30 38.78 -4.27
C ASN A 65 26.72 39.73 -3.15
N HIS A 66 25.77 40.06 -2.26
CA HIS A 66 25.99 40.99 -1.15
C HIS A 66 26.94 40.44 -0.06
N ASN A 67 27.16 39.12 -0.04
CA ASN A 67 28.06 38.47 0.90
C ASN A 67 29.48 38.31 0.36
N ALA A 68 29.73 38.75 -0.87
CA ALA A 68 31.04 38.64 -1.49
C ALA A 68 32.06 39.54 -0.77
N MET A 69 33.24 38.98 -0.50
CA MET A 69 34.34 39.75 0.11
C MET A 69 34.86 40.82 -0.86
N LYS A 70 35.44 41.89 -0.31
CA LYS A 70 36.11 42.92 -1.10
C LYS A 70 37.30 42.31 -1.85
N PHE A 71 37.36 42.55 -3.15
CA PHE A 71 38.48 42.09 -3.98
C PHE A 71 39.81 42.70 -3.56
N ASN A 72 40.84 41.86 -3.56
CA ASN A 72 42.24 42.23 -3.41
C ASN A 72 43.13 41.21 -4.16
N GLU A 73 44.45 41.35 -4.09
CA GLU A 73 45.38 40.49 -4.83
C GLU A 73 45.56 39.08 -4.24
N ASP A 74 45.00 38.79 -3.05
CA ASP A 74 45.05 37.46 -2.41
C ASP A 74 44.30 36.43 -3.26
N ILE A 75 44.83 35.21 -3.32
CA ILE A 75 44.21 34.08 -4.04
C ILE A 75 42.75 33.82 -3.62
N LYS A 76 42.39 34.11 -2.36
CA LYS A 76 41.01 33.98 -1.86
C LYS A 76 40.02 34.84 -2.65
N SER A 77 40.43 36.00 -3.15
CA SER A 77 39.58 36.88 -3.96
C SER A 77 39.14 36.24 -5.28
N PHE A 78 39.92 35.28 -5.80
CA PHE A 78 39.60 34.53 -7.01
C PHE A 78 38.69 33.32 -6.75
N GLN A 79 38.44 32.98 -5.47
CA GLN A 79 37.43 31.98 -5.08
C GLN A 79 36.03 32.58 -5.05
N SER A 80 35.94 33.82 -4.55
CA SER A 80 34.74 34.66 -4.48
C SER A 80 35.14 36.08 -4.08
N SER A 81 34.64 37.08 -4.78
CA SER A 81 34.75 38.48 -4.35
C SER A 81 33.76 39.37 -5.11
N ASP A 82 33.61 40.60 -4.64
CA ASP A 82 32.70 41.59 -5.23
C ASP A 82 33.14 42.07 -6.62
N ILE A 83 34.37 41.77 -7.06
CA ILE A 83 34.80 42.01 -8.45
C ILE A 83 33.97 41.22 -9.46
N TYR A 84 33.31 40.14 -9.06
CA TYR A 84 32.50 39.32 -9.96
C TYR A 84 31.04 39.77 -10.03
N ASN A 85 30.64 40.77 -9.25
CA ASN A 85 29.30 41.33 -9.29
C ASN A 85 29.12 42.18 -10.55
N GLY A 86 27.97 42.03 -11.23
CA GLY A 86 27.52 42.98 -12.23
C GLY A 86 27.08 44.30 -11.59
N TYR A 87 26.75 45.26 -12.45
CA TYR A 87 26.33 46.60 -12.04
C TYR A 87 24.81 46.79 -12.08
N ASP A 88 24.15 46.28 -13.11
CA ASP A 88 22.73 46.51 -13.39
C ASP A 88 22.20 45.41 -14.35
N ILE A 89 20.88 45.29 -14.46
CA ILE A 89 20.21 44.42 -15.44
C ILE A 89 19.34 45.26 -16.36
N GLU A 90 19.49 45.05 -17.66
CA GLU A 90 18.59 45.58 -18.68
C GLU A 90 17.74 44.46 -19.27
N LEU A 91 16.45 44.45 -18.93
CA LEU A 91 15.48 43.55 -19.55
C LEU A 91 15.25 43.95 -21.01
N ILE A 92 15.39 43.00 -21.94
CA ILE A 92 15.14 43.22 -23.37
C ILE A 92 13.71 42.82 -23.74
N LYS A 93 13.30 41.60 -23.37
CA LYS A 93 11.94 41.08 -23.64
C LYS A 93 11.62 39.81 -22.86
N ILE A 94 10.32 39.57 -22.67
CA ILE A 94 9.75 38.31 -22.18
C ILE A 94 8.75 37.80 -23.23
N LYS A 95 8.76 36.50 -23.51
CA LYS A 95 7.86 35.87 -24.49
C LYS A 95 7.28 34.57 -23.96
N ALA A 96 6.06 34.24 -24.41
CA ALA A 96 5.58 32.86 -24.39
C ALA A 96 6.01 32.15 -25.68
N ILE A 97 6.62 30.97 -25.53
CA ILE A 97 6.99 30.10 -26.65
C ILE A 97 6.07 28.88 -26.63
N GLU A 98 5.40 28.62 -27.75
CA GLU A 98 4.66 27.39 -27.94
C GLU A 98 5.63 26.21 -28.11
N VAL A 99 5.45 25.18 -27.30
CA VAL A 99 6.36 24.04 -27.18
C VAL A 99 5.61 22.71 -27.36
N ASP A 100 6.23 21.77 -28.06
CA ASP A 100 5.70 20.42 -28.25
C ASP A 100 6.43 19.39 -27.36
N LYS A 101 6.37 18.10 -27.74
CA LYS A 101 6.99 17.02 -26.95
C LYS A 101 8.51 16.99 -27.03
N ASN A 102 9.12 17.49 -28.11
CA ASN A 102 10.54 17.32 -28.43
C ASN A 102 11.30 18.65 -28.41
N VAL A 103 11.10 19.44 -27.35
CA VAL A 103 11.76 20.74 -27.21
C VAL A 103 13.28 20.57 -27.18
N ASN A 104 13.97 21.37 -27.99
CA ASN A 104 15.43 21.39 -28.09
C ASN A 104 15.95 22.85 -28.06
N PHE A 105 17.27 23.01 -28.13
CA PHE A 105 17.93 24.31 -28.00
C PHE A 105 17.48 25.34 -29.06
N ASP A 106 17.06 24.90 -30.26
CA ASP A 106 16.67 25.79 -31.35
C ASP A 106 15.38 26.58 -31.05
N TYR A 107 14.58 26.15 -30.05
CA TYR A 107 13.38 26.88 -29.64
C TYR A 107 13.69 28.25 -29.05
N LEU A 108 14.93 28.52 -28.63
CA LEU A 108 15.39 29.86 -28.24
C LEU A 108 15.22 30.90 -29.36
N TYR A 109 15.20 30.47 -30.62
CA TYR A 109 15.04 31.35 -31.79
C TYR A 109 13.63 31.34 -32.37
N LYS A 110 12.70 30.60 -31.77
CA LYS A 110 11.31 30.55 -32.23
C LYS A 110 10.62 31.89 -31.94
N ASN A 111 9.74 32.30 -32.85
CA ASN A 111 8.82 33.39 -32.57
C ASN A 111 7.83 33.01 -31.47
N GLY A 112 7.35 34.00 -30.75
CA GLY A 112 6.35 33.82 -29.69
C GLY A 112 5.70 35.13 -29.31
N ASP A 113 4.72 35.05 -28.42
CA ASP A 113 3.95 36.20 -28.00
C ASP A 113 4.77 37.03 -27.01
N GLU A 114 5.15 38.25 -27.40
CA GLU A 114 5.83 39.19 -26.51
C GLU A 114 4.87 39.67 -25.41
N PHE A 115 5.35 39.61 -24.16
CA PHE A 115 4.59 40.02 -23.00
C PHE A 115 4.82 41.50 -22.70
N VAL A 116 3.86 42.11 -22.01
CA VAL A 116 3.93 43.52 -21.61
C VAL A 116 4.11 43.65 -20.10
N GLU A 117 4.87 44.67 -19.69
CA GLU A 117 5.02 45.01 -18.28
C GLU A 117 3.71 45.57 -17.72
N ALA A 118 3.35 45.15 -16.52
CA ALA A 118 2.22 45.68 -15.76
C ALA A 118 2.68 46.12 -14.36
N LEU A 119 2.04 47.16 -13.80
CA LEU A 119 2.28 47.59 -12.42
C LEU A 119 1.82 46.54 -11.39
N SER A 120 0.77 45.79 -11.73
CA SER A 120 0.26 44.64 -10.98
C SER A 120 -0.53 43.74 -11.93
N SER A 121 -0.68 42.47 -11.59
CA SER A 121 -1.51 41.53 -12.35
C SER A 121 -2.16 40.49 -11.41
N SER A 122 -3.12 39.75 -11.93
CA SER A 122 -3.85 38.70 -11.19
C SER A 122 -3.51 37.33 -11.74
N ASN A 123 -3.56 36.32 -10.89
CA ASN A 123 -3.37 34.93 -11.29
C ASN A 123 -4.35 34.55 -12.42
N GLY A 124 -3.84 33.89 -13.47
CA GLY A 124 -4.62 33.48 -14.63
C GLY A 124 -4.64 34.47 -15.80
N ILE A 125 -4.05 35.66 -15.67
CA ILE A 125 -3.82 36.54 -16.82
C ILE A 125 -2.70 35.98 -17.70
N TYR A 126 -2.83 36.09 -19.02
CA TYR A 126 -1.79 35.72 -19.98
C TYR A 126 -1.19 37.00 -20.58
N GLY A 127 0.10 36.96 -20.91
CA GLY A 127 0.73 38.02 -21.70
C GLY A 127 1.30 39.19 -20.89
N GLN A 128 1.39 39.05 -19.57
CA GLN A 128 1.86 40.11 -18.67
C GLN A 128 3.03 39.64 -17.81
N TYR A 129 3.86 40.59 -17.37
CA TYR A 129 4.82 40.38 -16.29
C TYR A 129 4.88 41.59 -15.36
N VAL A 130 5.28 41.35 -14.11
CA VAL A 130 5.53 42.39 -13.10
C VAL A 130 7.00 42.35 -12.71
N VAL A 131 7.66 43.50 -12.69
CA VAL A 131 9.06 43.64 -12.30
C VAL A 131 9.16 44.14 -10.86
N THR A 132 9.97 43.48 -10.04
CA THR A 132 10.36 43.97 -8.72
C THR A 132 11.87 44.21 -8.71
N LYS A 133 12.29 45.47 -8.53
CA LYS A 133 13.69 45.85 -8.49
C LYS A 133 14.23 45.86 -7.05
N ASN A 134 15.35 45.20 -6.84
CA ASN A 134 16.09 45.19 -5.59
C ASN A 134 17.50 45.76 -5.82
N VAL A 135 18.21 46.12 -4.73
CA VAL A 135 19.57 46.69 -4.79
C VAL A 135 20.58 45.72 -5.46
N HIS A 136 20.31 44.42 -5.42
CA HIS A 136 21.24 43.38 -5.87
C HIS A 136 20.75 42.57 -7.07
N GLY A 137 19.52 42.82 -7.55
CA GLY A 137 18.84 41.97 -8.53
C GLY A 137 17.46 42.46 -8.92
N GLU A 138 16.86 41.78 -9.89
CA GLU A 138 15.47 41.99 -10.30
C GLU A 138 14.69 40.66 -10.28
N SER A 139 13.41 40.72 -9.89
CA SER A 139 12.47 39.59 -10.03
C SER A 139 11.44 39.90 -11.12
N TYR A 140 11.21 38.92 -12.00
CA TYR A 140 10.26 38.96 -13.09
C TYR A 140 9.16 37.94 -12.82
N ARG A 141 7.99 38.41 -12.39
CA ARG A 141 6.83 37.56 -12.19
C ARG A 141 6.04 37.47 -13.50
N ILE A 142 6.17 36.36 -14.21
CA ILE A 142 5.69 36.14 -15.59
C ILE A 142 4.37 35.37 -15.58
N TYR A 143 3.31 35.96 -16.12
CA TYR A 143 1.95 35.40 -16.12
C TYR A 143 1.67 34.66 -17.45
N ASN A 144 1.90 33.34 -17.44
CA ASN A 144 1.69 32.43 -18.58
C ASN A 144 0.99 31.15 -18.08
N PRO A 145 -0.33 31.21 -17.84
CA PRO A 145 -1.04 30.14 -17.14
C PRO A 145 -1.23 28.87 -17.98
N SER A 146 -1.33 27.75 -17.28
CA SER A 146 -1.65 26.43 -17.85
C SER A 146 -2.56 25.65 -16.90
N THR A 147 -3.50 24.88 -17.46
CA THR A 147 -4.35 23.96 -16.70
C THR A 147 -3.93 22.50 -16.84
N ALA A 148 -3.22 22.14 -17.90
CA ALA A 148 -2.73 20.77 -18.15
C ALA A 148 -1.59 20.67 -19.19
N GLY A 149 -1.19 21.76 -19.85
CA GLY A 149 -0.28 21.76 -20.99
C GLY A 149 1.16 22.18 -20.64
N LYS A 150 2.06 21.99 -21.60
CA LYS A 150 3.42 22.55 -21.58
C LYS A 150 3.37 24.05 -21.90
N ARG A 151 4.15 24.86 -21.19
CA ARG A 151 4.38 26.27 -21.52
C ARG A 151 5.87 26.56 -21.56
N GLY A 152 6.32 27.19 -22.66
CA GLY A 152 7.66 27.73 -22.78
C GLY A 152 7.70 29.18 -22.31
N PHE A 153 8.61 29.48 -21.40
CA PHE A 153 8.88 30.82 -20.88
C PHE A 153 10.22 31.28 -21.45
N TYR A 154 10.21 32.40 -22.16
CA TYR A 154 11.43 33.01 -22.68
C TYR A 154 11.67 34.35 -22.00
N ILE A 155 12.90 34.59 -21.59
CA ILE A 155 13.37 35.89 -21.07
C ILE A 155 14.72 36.23 -21.68
N GLU A 156 14.89 37.48 -22.08
CA GLU A 156 16.15 38.01 -22.62
C GLU A 156 16.51 39.31 -21.92
N TYR A 157 17.76 39.39 -21.47
CA TYR A 157 18.28 40.50 -20.67
C TYR A 157 19.79 40.66 -20.85
N ILE A 158 20.33 41.79 -20.39
CA ILE A 158 21.75 42.08 -20.37
C ILE A 158 22.17 42.32 -18.92
N ILE A 159 23.16 41.55 -18.43
CA ILE A 159 23.84 41.85 -17.17
C ILE A 159 25.00 42.79 -17.50
N LYS A 160 24.94 44.00 -16.95
CA LYS A 160 25.95 45.04 -17.22
C LYS A 160 27.20 44.85 -16.36
N ASP A 161 28.35 45.14 -16.94
CA ASP A 161 29.65 45.19 -16.26
C ASP A 161 29.98 43.88 -15.51
N LEU A 162 29.66 42.73 -16.09
CA LEU A 162 29.87 41.42 -15.44
C LEU A 162 31.31 40.94 -15.61
N ALA A 163 31.85 41.03 -16.84
CA ALA A 163 33.16 40.50 -17.19
C ALA A 163 34.30 41.35 -16.63
N VAL A 164 35.35 40.68 -16.18
CA VAL A 164 36.52 41.29 -15.54
C VAL A 164 37.73 41.18 -16.46
N VAL A 165 38.46 42.27 -16.63
CA VAL A 165 39.71 42.32 -17.39
C VAL A 165 40.90 42.25 -16.44
N HIS A 166 41.77 41.28 -16.66
CA HIS A 166 43.07 41.12 -16.00
C HIS A 166 44.20 41.52 -16.95
N ASN A 167 45.46 41.51 -16.48
CA ASN A 167 46.60 41.89 -17.32
C ASN A 167 46.87 40.87 -18.43
N ASP A 168 46.56 39.60 -18.18
CA ASP A 168 46.85 38.43 -19.00
C ASP A 168 45.60 37.89 -19.72
N ILE A 169 44.43 37.95 -19.10
CA ILE A 169 43.18 37.36 -19.62
C ILE A 169 41.95 38.23 -19.31
N ALA A 170 40.79 37.88 -19.87
CA ALA A 170 39.49 38.29 -19.35
C ALA A 170 38.71 37.09 -18.81
N GLU A 171 37.82 37.32 -17.85
CA GLU A 171 36.97 36.27 -17.30
C GLU A 171 35.55 36.72 -17.02
N ILE A 172 34.65 35.73 -17.01
CA ILE A 172 33.33 35.84 -16.38
C ILE A 172 33.25 34.71 -15.37
N TYR A 173 32.89 35.06 -14.13
CA TYR A 173 32.57 34.11 -13.09
C TYR A 173 31.16 34.40 -12.58
N TRP A 174 30.20 33.66 -13.11
CA TRP A 174 28.78 33.93 -12.97
C TRP A 174 28.10 32.82 -12.18
N ASN A 175 27.42 33.19 -11.10
CA ASN A 175 26.49 32.30 -10.41
C ASN A 175 25.19 32.25 -11.22
N LEU A 176 24.93 31.14 -11.91
CA LEU A 176 23.75 31.00 -12.78
C LEU A 176 22.48 30.80 -11.96
N PHE A 177 22.53 29.87 -10.99
CA PHE A 177 21.41 29.57 -10.09
C PHE A 177 21.87 29.57 -8.63
N THR A 178 21.03 30.11 -7.75
CA THR A 178 21.18 30.04 -6.29
C THR A 178 20.19 29.06 -5.68
N ASN A 179 20.14 28.99 -4.35
CA ASN A 179 19.10 28.27 -3.61
C ASN A 179 17.67 28.80 -3.86
N GLU A 180 17.51 29.94 -4.52
CA GLU A 180 16.22 30.52 -4.93
C GLU A 180 15.58 29.76 -6.11
N GLN A 181 16.31 28.87 -6.78
CA GLN A 181 15.75 27.99 -7.81
C GLN A 181 15.02 26.82 -7.16
N ILE A 182 13.74 26.99 -6.82
CA ILE A 182 12.99 26.03 -5.97
C ILE A 182 12.38 24.86 -6.75
N GLU A 183 12.55 24.80 -8.07
CA GLU A 183 12.11 23.68 -8.90
C GLU A 183 13.27 22.86 -9.47
N ASN A 184 13.08 21.53 -9.53
CA ASN A 184 13.97 20.62 -10.23
C ASN A 184 14.03 20.97 -11.72
N ILE A 185 15.19 20.83 -12.35
CA ILE A 185 15.39 20.97 -13.79
C ILE A 185 15.89 19.63 -14.34
N LYS A 186 15.07 18.94 -15.15
CA LYS A 186 15.44 17.63 -15.73
C LYS A 186 16.59 17.74 -16.73
N ASN A 187 16.59 18.77 -17.56
CA ASN A 187 17.66 19.00 -18.54
C ASN A 187 18.02 20.49 -18.60
N LEU A 188 19.22 20.84 -18.14
CA LEU A 188 19.82 22.16 -18.30
C LEU A 188 20.88 22.09 -19.41
N GLU A 189 20.76 22.95 -20.41
CA GLU A 189 21.78 23.13 -21.44
C GLU A 189 22.04 24.62 -21.65
N MET A 190 23.30 25.02 -21.51
CA MET A 190 23.74 26.40 -21.70
C MET A 190 24.84 26.44 -22.76
N VAL A 191 24.81 27.47 -23.59
CA VAL A 191 25.82 27.78 -24.60
C VAL A 191 26.34 29.19 -24.36
N VAL A 192 27.66 29.34 -24.38
CA VAL A 192 28.32 30.66 -24.29
C VAL A 192 28.99 30.97 -25.61
N ASN A 193 28.70 32.13 -26.18
CA ASN A 193 29.35 32.66 -27.38
C ASN A 193 30.32 33.79 -26.99
N ILE A 194 31.57 33.63 -27.40
CA ILE A 194 32.69 34.55 -27.12
C ILE A 194 33.24 35.00 -28.48
N PRO A 195 32.67 36.06 -29.10
CA PRO A 195 33.04 36.44 -30.46
C PRO A 195 34.48 36.96 -30.55
N ASN A 196 35.18 36.62 -31.63
CA ASN A 196 36.55 37.07 -31.94
C ASN A 196 37.62 36.61 -30.93
N ASN A 197 37.44 35.47 -30.28
CA ASN A 197 38.45 34.87 -29.42
C ASN A 197 39.38 33.94 -30.22
N GLU A 198 40.69 34.01 -29.98
CA GLU A 198 41.68 33.31 -30.80
C GLU A 198 42.54 32.35 -29.98
N ASN A 199 43.06 32.82 -28.84
CA ASN A 199 44.16 32.16 -28.14
C ASN A 199 43.71 31.44 -26.88
N GLU A 200 43.34 32.17 -25.82
CA GLU A 200 43.02 31.61 -24.53
C GLU A 200 41.53 31.22 -24.46
N ILE A 201 41.23 30.01 -23.98
CA ILE A 201 39.86 29.61 -23.65
C ILE A 201 39.86 28.52 -22.59
N ARG A 202 39.16 28.76 -21.48
CA ARG A 202 38.96 27.77 -20.41
C ARG A 202 37.56 27.87 -19.83
N VAL A 203 37.07 26.77 -19.29
CA VAL A 203 35.73 26.70 -18.72
C VAL A 203 35.71 25.77 -17.51
N TRP A 204 35.04 26.20 -16.45
CA TRP A 204 34.78 25.45 -15.24
C TRP A 204 33.32 25.64 -14.85
N GLY A 205 32.75 24.61 -14.23
CA GLY A 205 31.40 24.63 -13.69
C GLY A 205 31.41 24.00 -12.31
N HIS A 206 30.75 24.67 -11.37
CA HIS A 206 30.61 24.26 -9.98
C HIS A 206 29.12 24.03 -9.70
N GLY A 207 28.78 22.88 -9.13
CA GLY A 207 27.40 22.45 -8.97
C GLY A 207 27.33 20.96 -8.64
N PRO A 208 26.20 20.29 -8.89
CA PRO A 208 26.09 18.86 -8.64
C PRO A 208 27.04 18.04 -9.54
N LEU A 209 27.46 16.87 -9.04
CA LEU A 209 28.56 16.07 -9.62
C LEU A 209 28.29 15.52 -11.04
N ASN A 210 27.05 15.65 -11.53
CA ASN A 210 26.52 15.21 -12.82
C ASN A 210 26.52 16.31 -13.91
N GLY A 211 27.11 17.48 -13.64
CA GLY A 211 27.33 18.53 -14.65
C GLY A 211 28.56 18.28 -15.53
N GLU A 212 28.50 18.74 -16.78
CA GLU A 212 29.54 18.61 -17.80
C GLU A 212 29.81 19.96 -18.48
N THR A 213 31.09 20.32 -18.67
CA THR A 213 31.55 21.47 -19.46
C THR A 213 32.26 20.99 -20.72
N ASN A 214 32.04 21.67 -21.85
CA ASN A 214 32.67 21.35 -23.13
C ASN A 214 33.12 22.63 -23.85
N ILE A 215 34.32 22.61 -24.42
CA ILE A 215 34.80 23.64 -25.36
C ILE A 215 34.44 23.16 -26.77
N ILE A 216 33.43 23.76 -27.40
CA ILE A 216 33.01 23.38 -28.76
C ILE A 216 34.05 23.89 -29.78
N ASN A 217 34.48 25.13 -29.61
CA ASN A 217 35.58 25.76 -30.35
C ASN A 217 36.07 27.01 -29.59
N LYS A 218 37.04 27.74 -30.14
CA LYS A 218 37.63 28.95 -29.53
C LYS A 218 36.62 30.07 -29.24
N ASN A 219 35.46 30.08 -29.88
CA ASN A 219 34.43 31.12 -29.70
C ASN A 219 33.17 30.59 -29.00
N LYS A 220 33.13 29.31 -28.60
CA LYS A 220 31.90 28.68 -28.15
C LYS A 220 32.12 27.61 -27.09
N LEU A 221 31.43 27.76 -25.96
CA LEU A 221 31.41 26.82 -24.84
C LEU A 221 30.01 26.23 -24.67
N GLN A 222 29.94 25.06 -24.04
CA GLN A 222 28.68 24.42 -23.65
C GLN A 222 28.76 23.88 -22.23
N TYR A 223 27.65 23.98 -21.51
CA TYR A 223 27.43 23.41 -20.19
C TYR A 223 26.13 22.60 -20.18
N LYS A 224 26.17 21.41 -19.58
CA LYS A 224 25.03 20.49 -19.50
C LYS A 224 24.89 19.90 -18.11
N ILE A 225 23.66 19.83 -17.60
CA ILE A 225 23.31 19.05 -16.40
C ILE A 225 22.02 18.29 -16.66
N LYS A 226 22.00 17.01 -16.28
CA LYS A 226 20.76 16.21 -16.20
C LYS A 226 20.31 16.11 -14.76
N ASP A 227 19.00 16.20 -14.51
CA ASP A 227 18.39 16.06 -13.19
C ASP A 227 19.04 16.98 -12.13
N LEU A 228 19.03 18.28 -12.38
CA LEU A 228 19.42 19.31 -11.43
C LEU A 228 18.33 19.44 -10.34
N PRO A 229 18.64 19.11 -9.07
CA PRO A 229 17.67 19.22 -7.99
C PRO A 229 17.36 20.69 -7.64
N ALA A 230 16.16 20.92 -7.09
CA ALA A 230 15.78 22.19 -6.51
C ALA A 230 16.77 22.68 -5.43
N SER A 231 16.86 24.00 -5.31
CA SER A 231 17.66 24.76 -4.35
C SER A 231 19.15 24.42 -4.39
N ARG A 232 19.67 24.03 -5.57
CA ARG A 232 21.10 23.79 -5.81
C ARG A 232 21.73 24.96 -6.56
N SER A 233 22.82 25.47 -6.02
CA SER A 233 23.58 26.54 -6.65
C SER A 233 24.46 26.02 -7.79
N ILE A 234 24.60 26.83 -8.85
CA ILE A 234 25.47 26.53 -10.00
C ILE A 234 26.30 27.78 -10.31
N ASP A 235 27.61 27.67 -10.19
CA ASP A 235 28.53 28.70 -10.64
C ASP A 235 29.21 28.24 -11.94
N ILE A 236 29.38 29.15 -12.90
CA ILE A 236 30.12 28.91 -14.13
C ILE A 236 31.23 29.95 -14.26
N ARG A 237 32.42 29.48 -14.60
CA ARG A 237 33.59 30.34 -14.83
C ARG A 237 34.15 30.06 -16.19
N PHE A 238 34.47 31.09 -16.95
CA PHE A 238 35.22 30.93 -18.19
C PHE A 238 36.16 32.09 -18.42
N VAL A 239 37.30 31.74 -19.02
CA VAL A 239 38.42 32.64 -19.31
C VAL A 239 38.61 32.70 -20.82
N PHE A 240 38.94 33.87 -21.34
CA PHE A 240 39.12 34.15 -22.76
C PHE A 240 40.08 35.33 -22.98
N ASP A 241 40.40 35.63 -24.24
CA ASP A 241 41.28 36.73 -24.62
C ASP A 241 40.73 38.08 -24.15
N LYS A 242 41.54 38.87 -23.44
CA LYS A 242 41.13 40.19 -22.93
C LYS A 242 40.67 41.17 -24.02
N ASP A 243 41.18 41.00 -25.24
CA ASP A 243 40.86 41.87 -26.38
C ASP A 243 39.42 41.67 -26.90
N VAL A 244 38.77 40.54 -26.56
CA VAL A 244 37.33 40.31 -26.81
C VAL A 244 36.49 41.41 -26.14
N ILE A 245 36.90 41.87 -24.96
CA ILE A 245 36.21 42.90 -24.17
C ILE A 245 37.02 44.19 -24.04
N ASN A 246 37.66 44.61 -25.12
CA ASN A 246 38.53 45.79 -25.18
C ASN A 246 37.90 47.15 -24.78
N LYS A 247 36.56 47.23 -24.66
CA LYS A 247 35.84 48.43 -24.18
C LYS A 247 35.43 48.35 -22.70
N SER A 248 35.72 47.24 -22.00
CA SER A 248 35.40 47.11 -20.57
C SER A 248 36.26 48.03 -19.72
N LEU A 249 35.62 48.63 -18.72
CA LEU A 249 36.26 49.50 -17.72
C LEU A 249 36.62 48.74 -16.43
N LYS A 250 36.11 47.52 -16.26
CA LYS A 250 36.29 46.71 -15.05
C LYS A 250 37.60 45.95 -15.08
N LYS A 251 38.66 46.63 -14.61
CA LYS A 251 40.04 46.14 -14.65
C LYS A 251 40.59 45.89 -13.26
N THR A 252 41.28 44.77 -13.07
CA THR A 252 41.95 44.47 -11.79
C THR A 252 43.41 44.93 -11.75
N ASN A 253 44.02 45.18 -12.91
CA ASN A 253 45.45 45.51 -13.07
C ASN A 253 46.42 44.45 -12.51
N ILE A 254 45.98 43.20 -12.39
CA ILE A 254 46.82 42.08 -11.95
C ILE A 254 46.74 40.93 -12.95
N SER A 255 47.80 40.13 -13.06
CA SER A 255 47.75 38.85 -13.75
C SER A 255 47.01 37.83 -12.89
N ALA A 256 46.05 37.14 -13.48
CA ALA A 256 45.08 36.32 -12.76
C ALA A 256 45.13 34.84 -13.13
N LEU A 257 45.56 34.48 -14.34
CA LEU A 257 45.36 33.13 -14.88
C LEU A 257 45.92 32.05 -13.96
N ASP A 258 47.16 32.20 -13.49
CA ASP A 258 47.80 31.21 -12.60
C ASP A 258 47.07 31.06 -11.26
N LYS A 259 46.58 32.16 -10.67
CA LYS A 259 45.82 32.14 -9.41
C LYS A 259 44.46 31.47 -9.60
N ILE A 260 43.81 31.72 -10.74
CA ILE A 260 42.57 31.05 -11.13
C ILE A 260 42.82 29.55 -11.25
N LEU A 261 43.86 29.14 -11.99
CA LEU A 261 44.20 27.73 -12.16
C LEU A 261 44.48 27.04 -10.82
N GLU A 262 45.16 27.70 -9.88
CA GLU A 262 45.39 27.15 -8.55
C GLU A 262 44.07 26.93 -7.78
N VAL A 263 43.14 27.90 -7.81
CA VAL A 263 41.81 27.77 -7.19
C VAL A 263 41.00 26.63 -7.83
N GLU A 264 40.96 26.59 -9.16
CA GLU A 264 40.14 25.62 -9.89
C GLU A 264 40.70 24.20 -9.79
N ASN A 265 42.03 24.03 -9.81
CA ASN A 265 42.66 22.71 -9.61
C ASN A 265 42.36 22.15 -8.22
N LYS A 266 42.47 22.99 -7.17
CA LYS A 266 42.13 22.56 -5.81
C LYS A 266 40.67 22.08 -5.70
N ARG A 267 39.73 22.82 -6.29
CA ARG A 267 38.31 22.43 -6.32
C ARG A 267 38.08 21.14 -7.10
N ALA A 268 38.77 20.97 -8.22
CA ALA A 268 38.68 19.76 -9.04
C ALA A 268 39.17 18.52 -8.28
N ASP A 269 40.28 18.63 -7.54
CA ASP A 269 40.83 17.54 -6.72
C ASP A 269 39.87 17.15 -5.58
N GLU A 270 39.31 18.14 -4.88
CA GLU A 270 38.29 17.93 -3.83
C GLU A 270 37.04 17.21 -4.40
N ALA A 271 36.50 17.70 -5.52
CA ALA A 271 35.33 17.10 -6.17
C ALA A 271 35.61 15.68 -6.71
N ASN A 272 36.82 15.42 -7.23
CA ASN A 272 37.22 14.09 -7.69
C ASN A 272 37.33 13.10 -6.52
N ALA A 273 37.88 13.52 -5.38
CA ALA A 273 37.93 12.71 -4.17
C ALA A 273 36.53 12.35 -3.65
N GLU A 274 35.60 13.32 -3.65
CA GLU A 274 34.20 13.07 -3.29
C GLU A 274 33.51 12.10 -4.25
N ARG A 275 33.69 12.27 -5.56
CA ARG A 275 33.17 11.35 -6.60
C ARG A 275 33.67 9.92 -6.39
N GLU A 276 34.94 9.73 -6.06
CA GLU A 276 35.49 8.41 -5.77
C GLU A 276 34.88 7.78 -4.51
N GLN A 277 34.70 8.57 -3.45
CA GLN A 277 34.04 8.09 -2.23
C GLN A 277 32.58 7.71 -2.49
N ALA A 278 31.83 8.52 -3.23
CA ALA A 278 30.46 8.23 -3.63
C ALA A 278 30.37 6.93 -4.43
N LYS A 279 31.24 6.74 -5.44
CA LYS A 279 31.32 5.48 -6.22
C LYS A 279 31.60 4.26 -5.33
N LYS A 280 32.49 4.38 -4.34
CA LYS A 280 32.78 3.31 -3.37
C LYS A 280 31.56 2.98 -2.49
N ILE A 281 30.83 4.00 -2.03
CA ILE A 281 29.60 3.82 -1.24
C ILE A 281 28.52 3.10 -2.08
N GLU A 282 28.31 3.51 -3.33
CA GLU A 282 27.35 2.86 -4.22
C GLU A 282 27.74 1.42 -4.55
N ALA A 283 29.02 1.14 -4.79
CA ALA A 283 29.51 -0.22 -5.00
C ALA A 283 29.25 -1.11 -3.77
N ARG A 284 29.49 -0.60 -2.56
CA ARG A 284 29.17 -1.32 -1.30
C ARG A 284 27.66 -1.56 -1.16
N LYS A 285 26.82 -0.57 -1.43
CA LYS A 285 25.36 -0.72 -1.41
C LYS A 285 24.89 -1.81 -2.37
N ARG A 286 25.43 -1.85 -3.60
CA ARG A 286 25.13 -2.91 -4.58
C ARG A 286 25.57 -4.30 -4.10
N ALA A 287 26.77 -4.42 -3.52
CA ALA A 287 27.24 -5.69 -2.97
C ALA A 287 26.33 -6.20 -1.83
N ILE A 288 25.93 -5.31 -0.92
CA ILE A 288 24.97 -5.62 0.16
C ILE A 288 23.63 -6.05 -0.44
N SER A 289 23.13 -5.35 -1.46
CA SER A 289 21.88 -5.68 -2.16
C SER A 289 21.88 -7.14 -2.66
N TYR A 290 22.92 -7.55 -3.39
CA TYR A 290 23.04 -8.91 -3.91
C TYR A 290 23.10 -9.96 -2.79
N MET A 291 23.85 -9.70 -1.73
CA MET A 291 23.94 -10.60 -0.58
C MET A 291 22.58 -10.81 0.09
N LEU A 292 21.79 -9.73 0.26
CA LEU A 292 20.45 -9.80 0.85
C LEU A 292 19.47 -10.55 -0.04
N ASP A 293 19.54 -10.36 -1.36
CA ASP A 293 18.68 -11.08 -2.30
C ASP A 293 19.02 -12.58 -2.36
N ILE A 294 20.30 -12.96 -2.25
CA ILE A 294 20.72 -14.37 -2.08
C ILE A 294 20.14 -14.95 -0.78
N PHE A 295 20.21 -14.21 0.33
CA PHE A 295 19.62 -14.67 1.60
C PHE A 295 18.10 -14.90 1.48
N LYS A 296 17.37 -14.04 0.78
CA LYS A 296 15.94 -14.22 0.50
C LYS A 296 15.67 -15.49 -0.30
N PHE A 297 16.51 -15.81 -1.28
CA PHE A 297 16.40 -17.06 -2.03
C PHE A 297 16.53 -18.29 -1.12
N PHE A 298 17.54 -18.31 -0.23
CA PHE A 298 17.70 -19.38 0.76
C PHE A 298 16.53 -19.45 1.74
N TRP A 299 15.97 -18.30 2.14
CA TRP A 299 14.78 -18.26 2.97
C TRP A 299 13.57 -18.90 2.26
N ILE A 300 13.36 -18.63 0.98
CA ILE A 300 12.28 -19.27 0.19
C ILE A 300 12.50 -20.79 0.14
N ALA A 301 13.72 -21.25 -0.16
CA ALA A 301 14.02 -22.68 -0.20
C ALA A 301 13.79 -23.36 1.16
N GLY A 302 14.19 -22.71 2.25
CA GLY A 302 13.92 -23.17 3.61
C GLY A 302 12.42 -23.20 3.93
N LEU A 303 11.64 -22.21 3.46
CA LEU A 303 10.19 -22.20 3.62
C LEU A 303 9.55 -23.40 2.91
N VAL A 304 9.94 -23.68 1.67
CA VAL A 304 9.43 -24.84 0.89
C VAL A 304 9.72 -26.14 1.63
N TYR A 305 10.94 -26.31 2.16
CA TYR A 305 11.30 -27.47 2.95
C TYR A 305 10.48 -27.60 4.24
N ILE A 306 10.21 -26.49 4.94
CA ILE A 306 9.37 -26.49 6.15
C ILE A 306 7.93 -26.86 5.78
N ILE A 307 7.36 -26.29 4.71
CA ILE A 307 6.02 -26.63 4.22
C ILE A 307 5.93 -28.12 3.93
N TYR A 308 6.90 -28.67 3.19
CA TYR A 308 6.95 -30.10 2.87
C TYR A 308 6.98 -30.99 4.13
N ASN A 309 7.83 -30.65 5.11
CA ASN A 309 7.92 -31.41 6.36
C ASN A 309 6.64 -31.32 7.20
N VAL A 310 6.10 -30.11 7.33
CA VAL A 310 4.86 -29.86 8.07
C VAL A 310 3.70 -30.60 7.42
N TYR A 311 3.59 -30.58 6.09
CA TYR A 311 2.59 -31.34 5.36
C TYR A 311 2.68 -32.83 5.67
N ASN A 312 3.85 -33.45 5.45
CA ASN A 312 4.01 -34.89 5.59
C ASN A 312 3.84 -35.41 7.02
N LYS A 313 4.31 -34.66 8.02
CA LYS A 313 4.28 -35.10 9.42
C LYS A 313 3.03 -34.64 10.16
N HIS A 314 2.52 -33.46 9.85
CA HIS A 314 1.56 -32.73 10.69
C HIS A 314 0.28 -32.28 9.99
N ASP A 315 0.15 -32.39 8.67
CA ASP A 315 -1.11 -32.11 7.95
C ASP A 315 -1.74 -33.39 7.40
N LYS A 316 -0.92 -34.28 6.84
CA LYS A 316 -1.38 -35.52 6.22
C LYS A 316 -2.13 -36.39 7.24
N GLU A 317 -3.40 -36.62 6.95
CA GLU A 317 -4.33 -37.36 7.80
C GLU A 317 -4.00 -38.86 7.83
N TYR A 318 -4.40 -39.51 8.94
CA TYR A 318 -4.21 -40.95 9.11
C TYR A 318 -5.06 -41.76 8.13
N GLN A 319 -4.54 -42.91 7.72
CA GLN A 319 -5.31 -43.94 7.02
C GLN A 319 -6.11 -44.73 8.05
N THR A 320 -7.38 -45.03 7.77
CA THR A 320 -8.27 -45.77 8.70
C THR A 320 -8.71 -47.10 8.10
N SER A 321 -9.26 -47.98 8.95
CA SER A 321 -9.83 -49.27 8.55
C SER A 321 -11.22 -49.15 7.94
N PHE A 322 -11.92 -48.02 8.14
CA PHE A 322 -13.23 -47.75 7.54
C PHE A 322 -13.12 -47.50 6.03
N LYS A 323 -13.43 -48.53 5.22
CA LYS A 323 -13.32 -48.49 3.75
C LYS A 323 -14.66 -48.45 3.01
N THR A 324 -15.79 -48.54 3.71
CA THR A 324 -17.11 -48.60 3.07
C THR A 324 -17.59 -47.23 2.62
N LYS A 325 -18.39 -47.19 1.54
CA LYS A 325 -18.92 -45.94 0.98
C LYS A 325 -19.91 -45.24 1.90
N TYR A 326 -20.75 -46.03 2.57
CA TYR A 326 -21.83 -45.59 3.46
C TYR A 326 -21.58 -46.07 4.89
N PHE A 327 -22.01 -45.26 5.84
CA PHE A 327 -22.19 -45.64 7.25
C PHE A 327 -23.62 -45.27 7.61
N ARG A 328 -24.40 -46.20 8.16
CA ARG A 328 -25.84 -46.00 8.42
C ARG A 328 -26.16 -45.78 9.89
N ASP A 329 -25.15 -45.82 10.75
CA ASP A 329 -25.29 -45.65 12.20
C ASP A 329 -24.66 -44.32 12.66
N PHE A 330 -24.73 -44.04 13.96
CA PHE A 330 -24.14 -42.86 14.58
C PHE A 330 -22.77 -43.21 15.18
N PRO A 331 -21.67 -42.59 14.70
CA PRO A 331 -20.30 -42.96 15.08
C PRO A 331 -19.94 -42.82 16.57
N GLY A 332 -20.75 -42.12 17.36
CA GLY A 332 -20.51 -41.98 18.80
C GLY A 332 -21.66 -41.32 19.54
N ASN A 333 -21.61 -41.40 20.87
CA ASN A 333 -22.63 -40.86 21.78
C ASN A 333 -22.30 -39.40 22.16
N TYR A 334 -22.46 -38.49 21.20
CA TYR A 334 -22.27 -37.05 21.39
C TYR A 334 -23.18 -36.23 20.47
N GLY A 335 -23.55 -35.04 20.93
CA GLY A 335 -24.50 -34.17 20.26
C GLY A 335 -23.99 -33.55 18.95
N PRO A 336 -24.88 -32.88 18.19
CA PRO A 336 -24.59 -32.33 16.86
C PRO A 336 -23.52 -31.21 16.85
N SER A 337 -23.34 -30.48 17.95
CA SER A 337 -22.27 -29.46 18.09
C SER A 337 -20.87 -30.07 17.97
N ASN A 338 -20.66 -31.23 18.58
CA ASN A 338 -19.42 -32.01 18.51
C ASN A 338 -19.14 -32.51 17.09
N VAL A 339 -20.19 -32.91 16.35
CA VAL A 339 -20.08 -33.29 14.94
C VAL A 339 -19.69 -32.10 14.06
N GLY A 340 -20.31 -30.94 14.30
CA GLY A 340 -19.96 -29.69 13.62
C GLY A 340 -18.49 -29.31 13.83
N TYR A 341 -18.01 -29.42 15.07
CA TYR A 341 -16.61 -29.23 15.43
C TYR A 341 -15.68 -30.24 14.74
N LEU A 342 -15.99 -31.53 14.72
CA LEU A 342 -15.17 -32.55 14.06
C LEU A 342 -15.03 -32.33 12.54
N ILE A 343 -16.06 -31.79 11.90
CA ILE A 343 -16.08 -31.60 10.45
C ILE A 343 -15.39 -30.29 10.07
N ASN A 344 -15.70 -29.19 10.75
CA ASN A 344 -15.32 -27.84 10.34
C ASN A 344 -14.40 -27.11 11.34
N LYS A 345 -14.10 -27.73 12.48
CA LYS A 345 -13.43 -27.12 13.64
C LYS A 345 -14.05 -25.79 14.09
N LYS A 346 -15.35 -25.67 13.86
CA LYS A 346 -16.17 -24.50 14.16
C LYS A 346 -17.56 -24.98 14.56
N ILE A 347 -18.12 -24.32 15.57
CA ILE A 347 -19.50 -24.49 15.99
C ILE A 347 -20.20 -23.17 15.67
N GLY A 348 -21.29 -23.21 14.91
CA GLY A 348 -21.97 -22.04 14.41
C GLY A 348 -23.49 -22.12 14.58
N ALA A 349 -24.21 -21.26 13.86
CA ALA A 349 -25.66 -21.17 13.95
C ALA A 349 -26.42 -22.40 13.41
N LYS A 350 -25.77 -23.24 12.58
CA LYS A 350 -26.36 -24.52 12.17
C LYS A 350 -26.29 -25.56 13.29
N GLU A 351 -25.19 -25.58 14.06
CA GLU A 351 -25.03 -26.46 15.21
C GLU A 351 -26.03 -26.14 16.33
N ILE A 352 -26.33 -24.86 16.60
CA ILE A 352 -27.34 -24.51 17.62
C ILE A 352 -28.73 -24.99 17.19
N SER A 353 -29.06 -24.87 15.91
CA SER A 353 -30.33 -25.33 15.35
C SER A 353 -30.45 -26.85 15.42
N ALA A 354 -29.36 -27.55 15.10
CA ALA A 354 -29.29 -29.00 15.24
C ALA A 354 -29.40 -29.43 16.71
N THR A 355 -28.78 -28.73 17.66
CA THR A 355 -28.89 -29.02 19.10
C THR A 355 -30.33 -28.82 19.60
N ILE A 356 -31.04 -27.78 19.16
CA ILE A 356 -32.46 -27.61 19.50
C ILE A 356 -33.28 -28.81 19.01
N LEU A 357 -33.06 -29.24 17.76
CA LEU A 357 -33.75 -30.39 17.19
C LEU A 357 -33.39 -31.70 17.93
N ASP A 358 -32.14 -31.87 18.30
CA ASP A 358 -31.68 -33.02 19.08
C ASP A 358 -32.35 -33.08 20.47
N LEU A 359 -32.52 -31.93 21.13
CA LEU A 359 -33.25 -31.81 22.39
C LEU A 359 -34.75 -32.08 22.23
N ILE A 360 -35.33 -31.82 21.05
CA ILE A 360 -36.71 -32.20 20.73
C ILE A 360 -36.83 -33.72 20.58
N VAL A 361 -35.91 -34.35 19.82
CA VAL A 361 -35.85 -35.81 19.67
C VAL A 361 -35.66 -36.51 21.02
N ARG A 362 -34.85 -35.93 21.91
CA ARG A 362 -34.63 -36.40 23.28
C ARG A 362 -35.71 -35.96 24.29
N LYS A 363 -36.80 -35.32 23.85
CA LYS A 363 -37.96 -34.92 24.67
C LYS A 363 -37.68 -33.90 25.80
N HIS A 364 -36.53 -33.25 25.78
CA HIS A 364 -36.21 -32.09 26.65
C HIS A 364 -36.91 -30.81 26.20
N ILE A 365 -37.29 -30.73 24.91
CA ILE A 365 -38.06 -29.65 24.33
C ILE A 365 -39.29 -30.22 23.63
N ASN A 366 -40.47 -29.86 24.09
CA ASN A 366 -41.73 -30.09 23.39
C ASN A 366 -42.01 -28.93 22.43
N TYR A 367 -42.92 -29.13 21.48
CA TYR A 367 -43.31 -28.07 20.56
C TYR A 367 -44.79 -28.11 20.21
N GLU A 368 -45.36 -26.94 19.96
CA GLU A 368 -46.75 -26.75 19.56
C GLU A 368 -46.83 -25.84 18.33
N GLN A 369 -47.70 -26.18 17.38
CA GLN A 369 -47.95 -25.33 16.21
C GLN A 369 -49.05 -24.31 16.54
N LEU A 370 -48.69 -23.02 16.61
CA LEU A 370 -49.63 -21.94 16.89
C LEU A 370 -50.41 -21.52 15.63
N LYS A 371 -49.69 -21.38 14.51
CA LYS A 371 -50.22 -20.98 13.18
C LYS A 371 -49.43 -21.65 12.07
N LYS A 372 -49.85 -21.51 10.81
CA LYS A 372 -49.11 -22.04 9.65
C LYS A 372 -47.66 -21.51 9.67
N LYS A 373 -46.68 -22.42 9.82
CA LYS A 373 -45.23 -22.13 9.92
C LYS A 373 -44.82 -21.31 11.16
N GLU A 374 -45.61 -21.33 12.24
CA GLU A 374 -45.27 -20.69 13.51
C GLU A 374 -45.35 -21.71 14.64
N TYR A 375 -44.21 -21.94 15.29
CA TYR A 375 -44.03 -22.96 16.31
C TYR A 375 -43.57 -22.34 17.63
N GLN A 376 -44.15 -22.83 18.72
CA GLN A 376 -43.73 -22.56 20.09
C GLN A 376 -42.94 -23.77 20.61
N LEU A 377 -41.79 -23.50 21.20
CA LEU A 377 -40.98 -24.48 21.92
C LEU A 377 -41.32 -24.37 23.41
N ILE A 378 -41.35 -25.51 24.09
CA ILE A 378 -41.73 -25.64 25.51
C ILE A 378 -40.67 -26.49 26.19
N TYR A 379 -40.00 -25.93 27.20
CA TYR A 379 -39.01 -26.68 27.97
C TYR A 379 -39.69 -27.70 28.88
N ASN A 380 -39.21 -28.95 28.83
CA ASN A 380 -39.67 -30.06 29.64
C ASN A 380 -38.60 -30.44 30.67
N PRO A 381 -38.67 -29.94 31.92
CA PRO A 381 -37.68 -30.24 32.95
C PRO A 381 -37.77 -31.68 33.48
N ASP A 382 -38.90 -32.37 33.25
CA ASP A 382 -39.18 -33.71 33.78
C ASP A 382 -38.76 -34.84 32.82
N ALA A 383 -37.95 -34.54 31.80
CA ALA A 383 -37.35 -35.57 30.95
C ALA A 383 -36.26 -36.32 31.75
N THR A 384 -36.61 -37.48 32.34
CA THR A 384 -35.79 -38.15 33.38
C THR A 384 -34.70 -39.09 32.89
N ASP A 385 -34.74 -39.53 31.62
CA ASP A 385 -33.90 -40.63 31.14
C ASP A 385 -32.57 -40.19 30.49
N ASP A 386 -32.30 -38.88 30.44
CA ASP A 386 -31.13 -38.31 29.76
C ASP A 386 -30.62 -37.02 30.42
N VAL A 387 -29.30 -36.86 30.55
CA VAL A 387 -28.67 -35.73 31.26
C VAL A 387 -28.16 -34.68 30.27
N LEU A 388 -28.64 -33.45 30.40
CA LEU A 388 -28.22 -32.31 29.59
C LEU A 388 -26.74 -31.97 29.80
N THR A 389 -26.01 -31.75 28.70
CA THR A 389 -24.63 -31.25 28.76
C THR A 389 -24.57 -29.80 29.24
N ILE A 390 -23.38 -29.30 29.60
CA ILE A 390 -23.19 -27.92 30.07
C ILE A 390 -23.58 -26.93 28.95
N ALA A 391 -23.21 -27.24 27.71
CA ALA A 391 -23.63 -26.49 26.55
C ALA A 391 -25.16 -26.47 26.44
N GLU A 392 -25.82 -27.63 26.54
CA GLU A 392 -27.28 -27.73 26.42
C GLU A 392 -28.02 -26.96 27.51
N GLN A 393 -27.52 -27.00 28.75
CA GLN A 393 -28.06 -26.18 29.85
C GLN A 393 -27.95 -24.67 29.56
N LYS A 394 -26.81 -24.22 29.02
CA LYS A 394 -26.62 -22.82 28.60
C LYS A 394 -27.57 -22.44 27.45
N LEU A 395 -27.80 -23.35 26.52
CA LEU A 395 -28.77 -23.15 25.43
C LEU A 395 -30.20 -23.02 25.98
N ILE A 396 -30.61 -23.91 26.88
CA ILE A 396 -31.92 -23.86 27.53
C ILE A 396 -32.11 -22.55 28.30
N LYS A 397 -31.12 -22.13 29.09
CA LYS A 397 -31.13 -20.85 29.80
C LYS A 397 -31.28 -19.67 28.82
N MET A 398 -30.54 -19.68 27.72
CA MET A 398 -30.66 -18.64 26.69
C MET A 398 -32.07 -18.61 26.08
N LEU A 399 -32.59 -19.76 25.66
CA LEU A 399 -33.87 -19.85 24.96
C LEU A 399 -35.08 -19.56 25.87
N PHE A 400 -35.13 -20.15 27.06
CA PHE A 400 -36.35 -20.17 27.86
C PHE A 400 -36.35 -19.23 29.05
N GLN A 401 -35.17 -18.87 29.57
CA GLN A 401 -35.05 -17.96 30.72
C GLN A 401 -34.66 -16.54 30.31
N THR A 402 -33.88 -16.40 29.22
CA THR A 402 -33.38 -15.09 28.76
C THR A 402 -34.27 -14.48 27.67
N ILE A 403 -34.70 -15.30 26.70
CA ILE A 403 -35.53 -14.87 25.57
C ILE A 403 -37.01 -15.14 25.85
N GLY A 404 -37.33 -16.37 26.23
CA GLY A 404 -38.68 -16.84 26.50
C GLY A 404 -39.22 -16.41 27.87
N LYS A 405 -40.46 -16.83 28.12
CA LYS A 405 -41.16 -16.63 29.40
C LYS A 405 -41.95 -17.90 29.75
N ASP A 406 -42.06 -18.21 31.03
CA ASP A 406 -42.83 -19.36 31.54
C ASP A 406 -42.46 -20.69 30.86
N ASN A 407 -41.16 -20.91 30.65
CA ASN A 407 -40.59 -22.07 29.95
C ASN A 407 -41.03 -22.22 28.48
N LYS A 408 -41.49 -21.15 27.84
CA LYS A 408 -41.95 -21.15 26.43
C LYS A 408 -41.25 -20.07 25.61
N VAL A 409 -40.97 -20.39 24.34
CA VAL A 409 -40.39 -19.43 23.38
C VAL A 409 -40.77 -19.78 21.94
N THR A 410 -41.03 -18.79 21.11
CA THR A 410 -41.25 -18.96 19.66
C THR A 410 -39.99 -18.60 18.87
N VAL A 411 -39.83 -19.20 17.69
CA VAL A 411 -38.73 -18.84 16.78
C VAL A 411 -38.73 -17.35 16.39
N ARG A 412 -39.92 -16.75 16.31
CA ARG A 412 -40.09 -15.31 16.04
C ARG A 412 -39.54 -14.46 17.18
N GLU A 413 -39.78 -14.84 18.44
CA GLU A 413 -39.24 -14.15 19.61
C GLU A 413 -37.71 -14.21 19.65
N ILE A 414 -37.11 -15.37 19.34
CA ILE A 414 -35.65 -15.50 19.23
C ILE A 414 -35.08 -14.49 18.21
N ASN A 415 -35.69 -14.38 17.03
CA ASN A 415 -35.23 -13.46 15.99
C ASN A 415 -35.40 -11.98 16.40
N ASN A 416 -36.56 -11.63 16.96
CA ASN A 416 -36.84 -10.28 17.43
C ASN A 416 -35.92 -9.86 18.59
N TYR A 417 -35.64 -10.79 19.51
CA TYR A 417 -34.73 -10.56 20.62
C TYR A 417 -33.30 -10.33 20.13
N ALA A 418 -32.80 -11.14 19.20
CA ALA A 418 -31.46 -10.96 18.62
C ALA A 418 -31.28 -9.60 17.91
N LYS A 419 -32.36 -9.05 17.34
CA LYS A 419 -32.37 -7.70 16.74
C LYS A 419 -32.34 -6.60 17.79
N LYS A 420 -33.22 -6.66 18.79
CA LYS A 420 -33.43 -5.60 19.79
C LYS A 420 -32.37 -5.61 20.91
N HIS A 421 -31.88 -6.79 21.27
CA HIS A 421 -30.97 -7.02 22.40
C HIS A 421 -29.73 -7.81 21.95
N TYR A 422 -29.08 -7.34 20.86
CA TYR A 422 -28.00 -8.07 20.20
C TYR A 422 -26.81 -8.39 21.13
N GLN A 423 -26.47 -7.51 22.06
CA GLN A 423 -25.36 -7.72 23.00
C GLN A 423 -25.63 -8.91 23.93
N THR A 424 -26.80 -8.92 24.60
CA THR A 424 -27.22 -10.02 25.49
C THR A 424 -27.37 -11.32 24.73
N PHE A 425 -27.97 -11.28 23.53
CA PHE A 425 -28.09 -12.45 22.67
C PHE A 425 -26.72 -13.02 22.27
N LEU A 426 -25.78 -12.18 21.84
CA LEU A 426 -24.42 -12.61 21.50
C LEU A 426 -23.66 -13.14 22.73
N SER A 427 -23.89 -12.58 23.91
CA SER A 427 -23.30 -13.11 25.15
C SER A 427 -23.77 -14.54 25.41
N GLY A 428 -25.10 -14.79 25.39
CA GLY A 428 -25.64 -16.14 25.58
C GLY A 428 -25.21 -17.11 24.48
N TYR A 429 -25.16 -16.65 23.23
CA TYR A 429 -24.65 -17.44 22.11
C TYR A 429 -23.19 -17.82 22.30
N ASN A 430 -22.33 -16.88 22.70
CA ASN A 430 -20.91 -17.14 22.95
C ASN A 430 -20.72 -18.08 24.15
N ASP A 431 -21.48 -17.90 25.23
CA ASP A 431 -21.44 -18.80 26.39
C ASP A 431 -21.75 -20.25 26.00
N TRP A 432 -22.80 -20.45 25.20
CA TRP A 432 -23.13 -21.76 24.64
C TRP A 432 -22.02 -22.28 23.73
N ASN A 433 -21.51 -21.43 22.82
CA ASN A 433 -20.50 -21.80 21.84
C ASN A 433 -19.19 -22.24 22.50
N ASP A 434 -18.76 -21.52 23.53
CA ASP A 434 -17.54 -21.81 24.29
C ASP A 434 -17.69 -23.13 25.03
N ALA A 435 -18.82 -23.36 25.73
CA ALA A 435 -19.09 -24.63 26.40
C ALA A 435 -19.16 -25.81 25.42
N ALA A 436 -19.84 -25.65 24.29
CA ALA A 436 -19.92 -26.68 23.25
C ALA A 436 -18.54 -26.96 22.62
N THR A 437 -17.68 -25.94 22.52
CA THR A 437 -16.31 -26.09 22.01
C THR A 437 -15.44 -26.85 23.01
N ILE A 438 -15.54 -26.54 24.30
CA ILE A 438 -14.83 -27.27 25.37
C ILE A 438 -15.25 -28.75 25.35
N GLU A 439 -16.55 -29.04 25.33
CA GLU A 439 -17.07 -30.41 25.25
C GLU A 439 -16.53 -31.17 24.02
N ALA A 440 -16.40 -30.48 22.88
CA ALA A 440 -15.86 -31.06 21.65
C ALA A 440 -14.33 -31.21 21.66
N GLU A 441 -13.61 -30.34 22.37
CA GLU A 441 -12.16 -30.42 22.58
C GLU A 441 -11.81 -31.59 23.52
N ASP A 442 -12.62 -31.83 24.55
CA ASP A 442 -12.49 -32.98 25.46
C ASP A 442 -12.63 -34.34 24.73
N ARG A 443 -13.26 -34.35 23.54
CA ARG A 443 -13.31 -35.53 22.66
C ARG A 443 -12.00 -35.84 21.94
N ASN A 444 -10.99 -34.98 22.04
CA ASN A 444 -9.65 -35.19 21.46
C ASN A 444 -9.68 -35.56 19.96
N PHE A 445 -10.58 -34.96 19.18
CA PHE A 445 -10.69 -35.21 17.73
C PHE A 445 -9.49 -34.70 16.91
N TYR A 446 -8.72 -33.76 17.45
CA TYR A 446 -7.58 -33.13 16.77
C TYR A 446 -6.30 -33.22 17.60
N GLU A 447 -5.16 -33.33 16.92
CA GLU A 447 -3.86 -33.28 17.58
C GLU A 447 -3.49 -31.84 18.01
N VAL A 448 -2.97 -31.70 19.23
CA VAL A 448 -2.41 -30.43 19.72
C VAL A 448 -0.94 -30.34 19.32
N LYS A 449 -0.64 -29.47 18.34
CA LYS A 449 0.73 -29.26 17.81
C LYS A 449 1.18 -27.81 17.88
N THR A 450 0.88 -27.14 19.00
CA THR A 450 1.14 -25.70 19.21
C THR A 450 2.60 -25.32 18.93
N ASN A 451 3.58 -26.09 19.42
CA ASN A 451 5.00 -25.78 19.23
C ASN A 451 5.44 -25.83 17.76
N VAL A 452 4.92 -26.77 16.97
CA VAL A 452 5.24 -26.88 15.54
C VAL A 452 4.67 -25.68 14.79
N LYS A 453 3.42 -25.31 15.08
CA LYS A 453 2.77 -24.13 14.48
C LYS A 453 3.53 -22.85 14.80
N LEU A 454 3.90 -22.64 16.08
CA LEU A 454 4.62 -21.45 16.49
C LEU A 454 5.97 -21.31 15.77
N LYS A 455 6.75 -22.39 15.65
CA LYS A 455 8.02 -22.40 14.91
C LYS A 455 7.86 -22.12 13.41
N ALA A 456 6.84 -22.68 12.78
CA ALA A 456 6.58 -22.47 11.36
C ALA A 456 6.05 -21.05 11.06
N ILE A 457 5.20 -20.52 11.94
CA ILE A 457 4.71 -19.14 11.87
C ILE A 457 5.86 -18.15 12.10
N SER A 458 6.74 -18.38 13.09
CA SER A 458 7.89 -17.50 13.33
C SER A 458 8.81 -17.44 12.12
N TYR A 459 9.02 -18.56 11.42
CA TYR A 459 9.80 -18.58 10.18
C TYR A 459 9.18 -17.70 9.09
N SER A 460 7.85 -17.74 8.96
CA SER A 460 7.09 -16.89 8.01
C SER A 460 7.24 -15.40 8.35
N ILE A 461 7.17 -15.05 9.65
CA ILE A 461 7.33 -13.68 10.13
C ILE A 461 8.75 -13.15 9.88
N ILE A 462 9.79 -14.00 10.04
CA ILE A 462 11.18 -13.62 9.75
C ILE A 462 11.32 -13.15 8.30
N GLY A 463 10.65 -13.78 7.32
CA GLY A 463 10.67 -13.34 5.92
C GLY A 463 10.07 -11.96 5.71
N LEU A 464 8.96 -11.65 6.39
CA LEU A 464 8.32 -10.33 6.34
C LEU A 464 9.21 -9.25 6.96
N LEU A 465 9.78 -9.53 8.14
CA LEU A 465 10.69 -8.60 8.82
C LEU A 465 11.97 -8.37 8.00
N ALA A 466 12.56 -9.43 7.46
CA ALA A 466 13.73 -9.32 6.59
C ALA A 466 13.42 -8.48 5.35
N THR A 467 12.26 -8.66 4.73
CA THR A 467 11.87 -7.85 3.56
C THR A 467 11.67 -6.38 3.94
N PHE A 468 11.03 -6.10 5.07
CA PHE A 468 10.82 -4.73 5.54
C PHE A 468 12.16 -4.01 5.81
N ILE A 469 13.08 -4.65 6.53
CA ILE A 469 14.40 -4.07 6.86
C ILE A 469 15.25 -3.86 5.60
N THR A 470 15.10 -4.72 4.58
CA THR A 470 15.98 -4.73 3.40
C THR A 470 15.37 -4.07 2.17
N PHE A 471 14.17 -3.50 2.27
CA PHE A 471 13.40 -3.00 1.13
C PHE A 471 14.15 -1.91 0.35
N GLU A 472 14.70 -0.91 1.05
CA GLU A 472 15.45 0.21 0.45
C GLU A 472 16.77 -0.21 -0.21
N TYR A 473 17.25 -1.42 0.11
CA TYR A 473 18.52 -1.93 -0.41
C TYR A 473 18.33 -2.87 -1.60
N SER A 474 17.11 -3.34 -1.89
CA SER A 474 16.86 -4.35 -2.92
C SER A 474 16.62 -3.71 -4.28
N ASN A 475 17.44 -4.06 -5.27
CA ASN A 475 17.28 -3.57 -6.65
C ASN A 475 16.26 -4.38 -7.45
N VAL A 476 15.81 -5.53 -6.93
CA VAL A 476 14.94 -6.48 -7.65
C VAL A 476 13.56 -6.49 -6.99
N LEU A 477 12.68 -5.57 -7.38
CA LEU A 477 11.32 -5.44 -6.82
C LEU A 477 10.58 -6.80 -6.77
N PHE A 478 10.76 -7.63 -7.79
CA PHE A 478 10.12 -8.94 -7.92
C PHE A 478 10.41 -9.89 -6.75
N ILE A 479 11.66 -9.94 -6.24
CA ILE A 479 12.00 -10.89 -5.17
C ILE A 479 11.28 -10.54 -3.85
N ASN A 480 11.10 -9.24 -3.57
CA ASN A 480 10.39 -8.77 -2.39
C ASN A 480 8.91 -9.18 -2.45
N ILE A 481 8.29 -9.05 -3.63
CA ILE A 481 6.89 -9.47 -3.85
C ILE A 481 6.74 -10.98 -3.62
N VAL A 482 7.65 -11.80 -4.17
CA VAL A 482 7.61 -13.26 -3.99
C VAL A 482 7.75 -13.64 -2.52
N VAL A 483 8.68 -13.02 -1.77
CA VAL A 483 8.84 -13.28 -0.33
C VAL A 483 7.58 -12.90 0.44
N ILE A 484 6.99 -11.73 0.17
CA ILE A 484 5.77 -11.27 0.86
C ILE A 484 4.61 -12.25 0.62
N ILE A 485 4.33 -12.59 -0.65
CA ILE A 485 3.24 -13.51 -1.00
C ILE A 485 3.47 -14.88 -0.36
N SER A 486 4.70 -15.40 -0.46
CA SER A 486 5.04 -16.71 0.11
C SER A 486 4.92 -16.72 1.63
N ALA A 487 5.37 -15.67 2.31
CA ALA A 487 5.30 -15.54 3.76
C ALA A 487 3.87 -15.40 4.27
N ILE A 488 3.02 -14.61 3.59
CA ILE A 488 1.61 -14.46 3.95
C ILE A 488 0.87 -15.79 3.69
N GLY A 489 1.09 -16.40 2.53
CA GLY A 489 0.49 -17.69 2.19
C GLY A 489 0.87 -18.79 3.20
N SER A 490 2.15 -18.89 3.56
CA SER A 490 2.62 -19.86 4.55
C SER A 490 2.11 -19.56 5.95
N LEU A 491 2.01 -18.29 6.34
CA LEU A 491 1.47 -17.88 7.63
C LEU A 491 -0.01 -18.26 7.76
N ILE A 492 -0.80 -18.07 6.71
CA ILE A 492 -2.20 -18.53 6.66
C ILE A 492 -2.25 -20.05 6.77
N TYR A 493 -1.44 -20.76 5.97
CA TYR A 493 -1.38 -22.23 5.98
C TYR A 493 -1.01 -22.78 7.37
N PHE A 494 0.06 -22.29 8.00
CA PHE A 494 0.51 -22.77 9.31
C PHE A 494 -0.42 -22.36 10.46
N ALA A 495 -1.16 -21.25 10.33
CA ALA A 495 -2.17 -20.88 11.30
C ALA A 495 -3.42 -21.78 11.20
N THR A 496 -3.76 -22.23 9.99
CA THR A 496 -5.01 -22.96 9.70
C THR A 496 -4.85 -24.47 9.68
N ILE A 497 -3.64 -25.01 9.53
CA ILE A 497 -3.35 -26.45 9.54
C ILE A 497 -3.92 -27.14 10.78
N THR A 498 -4.62 -28.25 10.58
CA THR A 498 -5.14 -29.07 11.68
C THR A 498 -5.16 -30.51 11.26
N LYS A 499 -4.67 -31.38 12.14
CA LYS A 499 -4.65 -32.82 11.90
C LYS A 499 -5.54 -33.52 12.90
N ARG A 500 -6.37 -34.45 12.42
CA ARG A 500 -7.23 -35.25 13.27
C ARG A 500 -6.41 -36.32 13.97
N THR A 501 -6.83 -36.72 15.17
CA THR A 501 -6.31 -37.93 15.81
C THR A 501 -6.76 -39.16 15.02
N LYS A 502 -6.18 -40.34 15.29
CA LYS A 502 -6.62 -41.58 14.62
C LYS A 502 -8.12 -41.83 14.83
N GLU A 503 -8.59 -41.66 16.06
CA GLU A 503 -10.02 -41.79 16.42
C GLU A 503 -10.86 -40.69 15.77
N GLY A 504 -10.42 -39.43 15.84
CA GLY A 504 -11.11 -38.32 15.18
C GLY A 504 -11.24 -38.51 13.67
N GLN A 505 -10.21 -39.03 13.00
CA GLN A 505 -10.24 -39.31 11.58
C GLN A 505 -11.20 -40.45 11.24
N ASP A 506 -11.26 -41.50 12.06
CA ASP A 506 -12.22 -42.60 11.89
C ASP A 506 -13.66 -42.12 12.04
N HIS A 507 -13.93 -41.35 13.10
CA HIS A 507 -15.25 -40.73 13.32
C HIS A 507 -15.62 -39.79 12.18
N TYR A 508 -14.69 -38.96 11.71
CA TYR A 508 -14.91 -38.05 10.58
C TYR A 508 -15.32 -38.83 9.33
N LEU A 509 -14.60 -39.90 8.99
CA LEU A 509 -14.91 -40.72 7.81
C LEU A 509 -16.26 -41.44 7.94
N LYS A 510 -16.61 -41.95 9.13
CA LYS A 510 -17.94 -42.53 9.37
C LYS A 510 -19.06 -41.50 9.27
N TRP A 511 -18.89 -40.29 9.83
CA TRP A 511 -19.85 -39.19 9.65
C TRP A 511 -19.97 -38.74 8.19
N MET A 512 -18.88 -38.78 7.43
CA MET A 512 -18.91 -38.56 5.97
C MET A 512 -19.58 -39.69 5.21
N GLY A 513 -19.43 -40.93 5.67
CA GLY A 513 -20.21 -42.09 5.21
C GLY A 513 -21.71 -41.91 5.44
N LEU A 514 -22.11 -41.41 6.62
CA LEU A 514 -23.49 -41.07 6.94
C LEU A 514 -24.01 -39.94 6.08
N ASN A 515 -23.26 -38.84 5.92
CA ASN A 515 -23.63 -37.74 5.03
C ASN A 515 -23.88 -38.21 3.59
N ARG A 516 -23.04 -39.12 3.06
CA ARG A 516 -23.27 -39.73 1.75
C ARG A 516 -24.54 -40.58 1.72
N PHE A 517 -24.79 -41.37 2.76
CA PHE A 517 -26.01 -42.18 2.88
C PHE A 517 -27.25 -41.29 2.85
N LEU A 518 -27.28 -40.22 3.65
CA LEU A 518 -28.39 -39.26 3.70
C LEU A 518 -28.59 -38.53 2.37
N LYS A 519 -27.53 -38.20 1.65
CA LYS A 519 -27.62 -37.58 0.30
C LYS A 519 -28.20 -38.53 -0.74
N ASP A 520 -27.90 -39.83 -0.62
CA ASP A 520 -28.35 -40.89 -1.52
C ASP A 520 -29.60 -41.62 -1.00
N PHE A 521 -30.23 -41.14 0.07
CA PHE A 521 -31.34 -41.81 0.76
C PHE A 521 -32.45 -42.27 -0.19
N GLY A 522 -32.83 -41.43 -1.17
CA GLY A 522 -33.87 -41.74 -2.15
C GLY A 522 -33.51 -42.84 -3.17
N LYS A 523 -32.24 -43.25 -3.27
CA LYS A 523 -31.79 -44.31 -4.18
C LYS A 523 -31.93 -45.71 -3.59
N PHE A 524 -32.10 -45.83 -2.28
CA PHE A 524 -32.31 -47.12 -1.62
C PHE A 524 -33.76 -47.58 -1.81
N LYS A 525 -33.96 -48.90 -1.92
CA LYS A 525 -35.30 -49.48 -1.86
C LYS A 525 -35.83 -49.30 -0.44
N THR A 526 -37.14 -49.12 -0.30
CA THR A 526 -37.80 -48.89 1.00
C THR A 526 -37.44 -49.95 2.05
N ARG A 527 -37.38 -51.23 1.65
CA ARG A 527 -36.95 -52.36 2.51
C ARG A 527 -35.50 -52.30 3.02
N ASP A 528 -34.64 -51.53 2.35
CA ASP A 528 -33.21 -51.41 2.70
C ASP A 528 -32.95 -50.16 3.57
N LEU A 529 -34.00 -49.39 3.89
CA LEU A 529 -33.94 -48.21 4.73
C LEU A 529 -33.98 -48.58 6.22
N PRO A 530 -33.28 -47.82 7.08
CA PRO A 530 -33.39 -47.96 8.53
C PRO A 530 -34.79 -47.65 9.05
N GLN A 531 -35.06 -48.13 10.27
CA GLN A 531 -36.30 -47.90 11.02
C GLN A 531 -36.67 -46.41 11.11
N ILE A 532 -37.96 -46.11 11.12
CA ILE A 532 -38.51 -44.75 10.99
C ILE A 532 -38.16 -43.88 12.20
N GLU A 533 -38.04 -44.50 13.37
CA GLU A 533 -37.61 -43.90 14.63
C GLU A 533 -36.21 -43.26 14.54
N LEU A 534 -35.35 -43.75 13.63
CA LEU A 534 -34.02 -43.18 13.40
C LEU A 534 -34.05 -41.95 12.49
N TRP A 535 -35.16 -41.69 11.77
CA TRP A 535 -35.23 -40.64 10.75
C TRP A 535 -35.18 -39.24 11.36
N GLU A 536 -35.75 -39.04 12.54
CA GLU A 536 -35.67 -37.78 13.27
C GLU A 536 -34.21 -37.44 13.61
N LYS A 537 -33.48 -38.43 14.12
CA LYS A 537 -32.06 -38.29 14.45
C LYS A 537 -31.21 -38.09 13.19
N TYR A 538 -31.57 -38.71 12.06
CA TYR A 538 -30.92 -38.40 10.78
C TYR A 538 -31.17 -36.95 10.32
N LEU A 539 -32.37 -36.40 10.54
CA LEU A 539 -32.68 -35.00 10.22
C LEU A 539 -31.87 -34.02 11.06
N VAL A 540 -31.64 -34.31 12.34
CA VAL A 540 -30.76 -33.53 13.23
C VAL A 540 -29.36 -33.37 12.60
N TYR A 541 -28.69 -34.49 12.29
CA TYR A 541 -27.34 -34.42 11.73
C TYR A 541 -27.32 -33.93 10.27
N ALA A 542 -28.41 -34.11 9.52
CA ALA A 542 -28.56 -33.49 8.21
C ALA A 542 -28.58 -31.94 8.28
N VAL A 543 -28.95 -31.33 9.41
CA VAL A 543 -28.81 -29.87 9.61
C VAL A 543 -27.32 -29.50 9.70
N VAL A 544 -26.53 -30.27 10.45
CA VAL A 544 -25.06 -30.08 10.55
C VAL A 544 -24.38 -30.19 9.17
N PHE A 545 -24.84 -31.14 8.35
CA PHE A 545 -24.35 -31.35 6.98
C PHE A 545 -24.92 -30.36 5.94
N GLY A 546 -25.99 -29.62 6.27
CA GLY A 546 -26.68 -28.73 5.34
C GLY A 546 -27.57 -29.43 4.31
N SER A 547 -28.01 -30.67 4.57
CA SER A 547 -28.87 -31.46 3.68
C SER A 547 -30.28 -31.75 4.22
N ALA A 548 -30.64 -31.23 5.39
CA ALA A 548 -31.91 -31.52 6.07
C ALA A 548 -33.15 -31.31 5.21
N LYS A 549 -33.29 -30.15 4.55
CA LYS A 549 -34.44 -29.84 3.67
C LYS A 549 -34.62 -30.87 2.54
N LYS A 550 -33.52 -31.28 1.91
CA LYS A 550 -33.55 -32.27 0.82
C LYS A 550 -33.88 -33.66 1.36
N LEU A 551 -33.27 -34.04 2.48
CA LEU A 551 -33.49 -35.33 3.12
C LEU A 551 -34.95 -35.46 3.56
N ALA A 552 -35.51 -34.47 4.25
CA ALA A 552 -36.89 -34.47 4.73
C ALA A 552 -37.91 -34.66 3.60
N LYS A 553 -37.74 -33.94 2.48
CA LYS A 553 -38.59 -34.13 1.28
C LYS A 553 -38.46 -35.54 0.70
N THR A 554 -37.25 -36.10 0.71
CA THR A 554 -36.98 -37.44 0.19
C THR A 554 -37.58 -38.51 1.10
N MET A 555 -37.51 -38.32 2.43
CA MET A 555 -38.16 -39.16 3.43
C MET A 555 -39.68 -39.15 3.27
N GLU A 556 -40.31 -37.98 3.06
CA GLU A 556 -41.76 -37.87 2.80
C GLU A 556 -42.18 -38.69 1.57
N ILE A 557 -41.41 -38.61 0.47
CA ILE A 557 -41.65 -39.42 -0.73
C ILE A 557 -41.48 -40.91 -0.43
N LYS A 558 -40.37 -41.31 0.21
CA LYS A 558 -40.07 -42.71 0.51
C LYS A 558 -41.06 -43.36 1.48
N PHE A 559 -41.55 -42.59 2.44
CA PHE A 559 -42.61 -43.02 3.35
C PHE A 559 -43.91 -43.30 2.58
N SER A 560 -44.28 -42.42 1.64
CA SER A 560 -45.47 -42.59 0.79
C SER A 560 -45.38 -43.80 -0.15
N GLU A 561 -44.18 -44.36 -0.36
CA GLU A 561 -43.92 -45.56 -1.18
C GLU A 561 -43.88 -46.87 -0.36
N MET A 562 -43.98 -46.80 0.99
CA MET A 562 -43.95 -48.00 1.85
C MET A 562 -45.28 -48.75 1.81
N PRO A 563 -45.28 -50.10 1.79
CA PRO A 563 -46.51 -50.89 1.78
C PRO A 563 -47.23 -50.83 3.13
N GLU A 564 -48.56 -50.94 3.13
CA GLU A 564 -49.42 -50.90 4.33
C GLU A 564 -49.07 -51.93 5.42
N SER A 565 -48.34 -53.00 5.07
CA SER A 565 -47.83 -54.00 6.01
C SER A 565 -46.59 -53.56 6.79
N SER A 566 -46.01 -52.39 6.46
CA SER A 566 -44.77 -51.88 7.08
C SER A 566 -45.01 -50.87 8.20
N TYR A 567 -46.28 -50.54 8.51
CA TYR A 567 -46.71 -49.60 9.54
C TYR A 567 -48.12 -49.98 10.03
N THR A 568 -48.55 -49.62 11.24
CA THR A 568 -49.97 -49.80 11.61
C THR A 568 -50.82 -48.64 11.05
N VAL A 569 -52.13 -48.85 10.81
CA VAL A 569 -53.02 -47.83 10.22
C VAL A 569 -53.12 -46.56 11.09
N GLY A 570 -52.92 -46.68 12.41
CA GLY A 570 -52.79 -45.56 13.34
C GLY A 570 -51.46 -44.80 13.20
N ASP A 571 -50.39 -45.51 12.85
CA ASP A 571 -49.05 -44.95 12.63
C ASP A 571 -48.96 -44.20 11.28
N TYR A 572 -49.63 -44.66 10.20
CA TYR A 572 -49.48 -44.05 8.86
C TYR A 572 -49.87 -42.57 8.76
N LEU A 573 -51.04 -42.21 9.29
CA LEU A 573 -51.57 -40.85 9.27
C LEU A 573 -50.87 -39.95 10.30
N PHE A 574 -50.47 -40.54 11.43
CA PHE A 574 -49.68 -39.88 12.46
C PHE A 574 -48.27 -39.57 11.93
N ASP A 575 -47.59 -40.52 11.31
CA ASP A 575 -46.21 -40.42 10.84
C ASP A 575 -46.03 -39.51 9.62
N ILE A 576 -46.93 -39.49 8.62
CA ILE A 576 -46.83 -38.53 7.50
C ILE A 576 -47.03 -37.10 7.99
N THR A 577 -48.03 -36.90 8.83
CA THR A 577 -48.34 -35.59 9.40
C THR A 577 -47.20 -35.12 10.29
N TYR A 578 -46.66 -36.04 11.09
CA TYR A 578 -45.52 -35.84 11.96
C TYR A 578 -44.23 -35.56 11.19
N LEU A 579 -43.90 -36.31 10.13
CA LEU A 579 -42.74 -36.05 9.25
C LEU A 579 -42.84 -34.71 8.52
N ARG A 580 -44.02 -34.35 8.01
CA ARG A 580 -44.28 -33.02 7.42
C ARG A 580 -44.14 -31.91 8.46
N MET A 581 -44.62 -32.13 9.67
CA MET A 581 -44.52 -31.19 10.78
C MET A 581 -43.07 -31.02 11.22
N LEU A 582 -42.31 -32.10 11.39
CA LEU A 582 -40.88 -32.10 11.70
C LEU A 582 -40.06 -31.40 10.60
N ASN A 583 -40.39 -31.61 9.32
CA ASN A 583 -39.75 -30.91 8.21
C ASN A 583 -39.97 -29.38 8.30
N ASN A 584 -41.22 -28.97 8.54
CA ASN A 584 -41.54 -27.56 8.71
C ASN A 584 -40.88 -26.97 9.97
N LEU A 585 -40.84 -27.71 11.08
CA LEU A 585 -40.18 -27.32 12.33
C LEU A 585 -38.67 -27.15 12.13
N ASN A 586 -38.01 -28.13 11.51
CA ASN A 586 -36.59 -28.10 11.16
C ASN A 586 -36.24 -26.87 10.31
N TYR A 587 -37.05 -26.60 9.28
CA TYR A 587 -36.85 -25.43 8.42
C TYR A 587 -37.01 -24.12 9.19
N ASN A 588 -38.03 -23.98 10.02
CA ASN A 588 -38.30 -22.76 10.77
C ASN A 588 -37.21 -22.50 11.83
N ILE A 589 -36.81 -23.50 12.60
CA ILE A 589 -35.74 -23.37 13.61
C ILE A 589 -34.42 -23.04 12.92
N SER A 590 -34.02 -23.81 11.90
CA SER A 590 -32.74 -23.63 11.23
C SER A 590 -32.61 -22.23 10.59
N GLN A 591 -33.64 -21.76 9.90
CA GLN A 591 -33.62 -20.43 9.28
C GLN A 591 -33.75 -19.32 10.32
N GLY A 592 -34.69 -19.45 11.26
CA GLY A 592 -34.97 -18.42 12.26
C GLY A 592 -33.78 -18.14 13.18
N VAL A 593 -33.14 -19.19 13.67
CA VAL A 593 -31.98 -19.06 14.57
C VAL A 593 -30.72 -18.64 13.81
N SER A 594 -30.49 -19.17 12.60
CA SER A 594 -29.36 -18.71 11.77
C SER A 594 -29.49 -17.24 11.39
N SER A 595 -30.69 -16.77 11.05
CA SER A 595 -30.95 -15.35 10.82
C SER A 595 -30.77 -14.51 12.08
N ALA A 596 -31.18 -15.00 13.25
CA ALA A 596 -31.00 -14.31 14.53
C ALA A 596 -29.51 -14.05 14.83
N VAL A 597 -28.67 -15.10 14.72
CA VAL A 597 -27.21 -14.99 14.91
C VAL A 597 -26.58 -14.04 13.88
N SER A 598 -26.95 -14.18 12.61
CA SER A 598 -26.41 -13.32 11.53
C SER A 598 -26.75 -11.85 11.75
N THR A 599 -28.00 -11.56 12.16
CA THR A 599 -28.47 -10.20 12.42
C THR A 599 -27.71 -9.57 13.59
N ALA A 600 -27.53 -10.32 14.68
CA ALA A 600 -26.82 -9.82 15.85
C ALA A 600 -25.33 -9.50 15.54
N LEU A 601 -24.68 -10.35 14.74
CA LEU A 601 -23.29 -10.12 14.29
C LEU A 601 -23.17 -8.91 13.36
N SER A 602 -24.10 -8.70 12.42
CA SER A 602 -24.08 -7.52 11.54
C SER A 602 -24.31 -6.22 12.32
N THR A 603 -25.23 -6.22 13.28
CA THR A 603 -25.50 -5.05 14.14
C THR A 603 -24.27 -4.66 14.95
N LYS A 604 -23.50 -5.65 15.44
CA LYS A 604 -22.22 -5.41 16.11
C LYS A 604 -21.20 -4.72 15.20
N ALA A 605 -21.01 -5.22 13.98
CA ALA A 605 -20.03 -4.66 13.04
C ALA A 605 -20.31 -3.18 12.67
N ILE A 606 -21.60 -2.82 12.57
CA ILE A 606 -22.04 -1.43 12.31
C ILE A 606 -21.78 -0.53 13.52
N SER A 607 -21.91 -1.05 14.75
CA SER A 607 -21.65 -0.29 15.97
C SER A 607 -20.17 -0.08 16.31
N GLU A 608 -19.26 -0.88 15.74
CA GLU A 608 -17.81 -0.83 16.00
C GLU A 608 -16.99 -0.08 14.92
N SER A 609 -17.61 0.42 13.85
CA SER A 609 -16.93 1.22 12.83
C SER A 609 -16.86 2.70 13.24
N SER A 610 -15.67 3.19 13.58
CA SER A 610 -15.39 4.62 13.77
C SER A 610 -14.87 5.29 12.48
N THR A 611 -15.12 6.60 12.44
CA THR A 611 -15.00 7.59 11.36
C THR A 611 -13.57 7.88 10.85
N SER A 612 -13.50 8.39 9.62
CA SER A 612 -12.32 8.74 8.81
C SER A 612 -11.41 9.82 9.41
N SER A 613 -10.10 9.68 9.17
CA SER A 613 -8.99 10.57 9.53
C SER A 613 -8.80 11.74 8.54
N GLY A 614 -8.37 12.89 9.06
CA GLY A 614 -7.87 14.03 8.29
C GLY A 614 -6.57 14.58 8.90
N GLY A 615 -5.62 14.98 8.06
CA GLY A 615 -4.42 15.76 8.44
C GLY A 615 -3.10 15.14 8.01
N GLY A 616 -2.38 15.83 7.12
CA GLY A 616 -1.04 15.48 6.62
C GLY A 616 0.12 16.18 7.34
N PHE A 617 1.23 16.24 6.60
CA PHE A 617 2.50 16.97 6.79
C PHE A 617 3.68 16.22 7.42
N GLY A 618 4.77 16.17 6.65
CA GLY A 618 6.14 15.95 7.10
C GLY A 618 6.93 17.26 7.16
N GLY A 619 8.22 17.17 7.50
CA GLY A 619 9.19 18.28 7.43
C GLY A 619 10.64 17.85 7.65
N GLY A 620 11.61 18.65 7.14
CA GLY A 620 12.96 18.82 7.72
C GLY A 620 14.22 18.86 6.82
N PHE A 621 14.80 20.08 6.66
CA PHE A 621 16.22 20.55 6.72
C PHE A 621 17.34 20.36 5.64
N SER A 622 17.74 21.51 5.06
CA SER A 622 19.04 22.27 4.93
C SER A 622 20.42 21.75 4.43
N GLY A 623 21.03 22.56 3.52
CA GLY A 623 22.47 22.97 3.45
C GLY A 623 23.23 22.55 2.17
N GLY A 624 24.02 23.34 1.42
CA GLY A 624 24.45 24.77 1.37
C GLY A 624 25.40 24.95 0.14
N GLY A 625 25.57 26.16 -0.40
CA GLY A 625 26.54 26.50 -1.47
C GLY A 625 26.31 27.87 -2.14
N GLY A 626 27.37 28.63 -2.44
CA GLY A 626 27.33 29.89 -3.21
C GLY A 626 28.62 30.72 -3.07
N PHE A 627 29.45 30.75 -4.11
CA PHE A 627 30.74 31.49 -4.10
C PHE A 627 30.99 32.38 -5.34
N GLY A 628 30.05 32.51 -6.30
CA GLY A 628 30.15 33.47 -7.42
C GLY A 628 29.54 34.86 -7.14
N GLY A 629 29.76 35.81 -8.04
CA GLY A 629 29.07 37.11 -8.06
C GLY A 629 27.68 36.99 -8.70
N GLY A 630 26.66 37.56 -8.06
CA GLY A 630 25.25 37.46 -8.50
C GLY A 630 24.61 36.08 -8.30
N GLY A 631 23.61 35.77 -9.15
CA GLY A 631 22.85 34.53 -9.30
C GLY A 631 21.42 34.58 -8.76
N GLY A 632 20.51 33.77 -9.29
CA GLY A 632 19.11 33.81 -8.82
C GLY A 632 18.37 32.50 -9.08
N GLY A 633 17.05 32.53 -9.15
CA GLY A 633 16.27 31.31 -9.30
C GLY A 633 14.84 31.57 -9.73
N GLY A 634 13.93 30.78 -9.20
CA GLY A 634 12.53 30.90 -9.53
C GLY A 634 11.68 29.69 -9.20
N GLY A 635 10.38 29.88 -9.34
CA GLY A 635 9.37 28.84 -9.15
C GLY A 635 8.01 29.24 -9.69
N ARG A 636 7.18 28.24 -10.00
CA ARG A 636 5.78 28.45 -10.41
C ARG A 636 4.92 28.94 -9.25
N PHE A 637 3.87 29.68 -9.59
CA PHE A 637 2.84 30.16 -8.65
C PHE A 637 1.42 29.99 -9.20
#